data_AF-A0A318UNH0-F1
#
_entry.id   AF-A0A318UNH0-F1
#
_cell.length_a   1.000
_cell.length_b   1.000
_cell.length_c   1.000
_cell.angle_alpha   90.00
_cell.angle_beta   90.00
_cell.angle_gamma   90.00
#
_symmetry.space_group_name_H-M   'P 1'
#
loop_
_entity.id
_entity.type
_entity.pdbx_description
1 polymer ?
#
loop_
_entity_poly.entity_id
_entity_poly.type
_entity_poly.pdbx_seq_one_letter_code
_entity_poly.pdbx_strand_id
1 'polypeptide(L)'
;MQAITLDLNESIYGTTYHTGAKVEFSLRPFMDYVQRKTETEETAKIHFYRYILEKFKEKPELSAPIQSCDANAYKDFFELIYTSLSPLLADENQQLWALSKPVSPCFYFGTNAFYNVLIDKESGKLKENLKMPPRPDMENNVLKTFYNLVLEKFYGLSFGADQFTIKSILDPETNLLKYYRLNVDTRFLEIQFDGELPDLQLKSLKEKIMEEASSMDVLLELLPPDRFSIQGISIVNLTDVTGEYALESIKNVIIEHNECQVGAHGSEISMALKTLVGNDQVQFGLLPYIELNGKIVMNNDSGFESIVARLAKKDEEQKSVYQSLVDEYLKQPRRLVFPEISGGEQLNYPILKLLYQQGITSYALFPLYYNGKIVGCLEVYADDPEVFNSKSLSKLELAFPLLSQLLQNLIIDFNHDITNVITEKFTALQPSVQWRFREAAFHYIVSGAQEKNLPIERIYFEQVQPFYGAIDIKDSSIKRNRAIREDLYINFEILENLLLSIKNKINLDIDQDLPKETSIWNFKEFEELSDQEILKIEDYLQRQLPLYLEQLKHSHPELEQMVHEYFELSKQKARLYKNRILYENSMQRINRTVGRYLDKFNAEIQAIYPCYFEKFRTDGQEFDIYMGQSIAPLIPMPEDLLFTLRFKQLEVIANIAKATHDLIPELDIYMQTTHLIFVYEKKIDISFRTDEQRFDVEGSYNIRYQMVKKRIDKAHIKGTDERLVQPGKIAIVYFNSWEAQEYLGYIRRLQKENVLLDDLEYIEIEELQGVEGLKALRVGVTLG
;
A
#
# COMPACT_ATOMS: atom_id res chain seq x y z
N MET A 1 0.82 -58.13 2.40
CA MET A 1 -0.62 -57.85 2.50
C MET A 1 -1.23 -58.56 3.70
N GLN A 2 -2.21 -57.94 4.33
CA GLN A 2 -2.92 -58.44 5.51
C GLN A 2 -4.43 -58.44 5.26
N ALA A 3 -5.10 -59.48 5.74
CA ALA A 3 -6.55 -59.51 5.88
C ALA A 3 -6.85 -59.05 7.32
N ILE A 4 -7.28 -57.82 7.47
CA ILE A 4 -7.65 -57.21 8.76
C ILE A 4 -8.98 -56.52 8.53
N THR A 5 -10.00 -56.94 9.27
CA THR A 5 -11.28 -56.24 9.32
C THR A 5 -11.11 -55.00 10.18
N LEU A 6 -11.05 -53.83 9.55
CA LEU A 6 -10.98 -52.53 10.21
C LEU A 6 -12.24 -51.73 9.86
N ASP A 7 -13.20 -51.69 10.78
CA ASP A 7 -14.33 -50.75 10.72
C ASP A 7 -13.95 -49.48 11.48
N LEU A 8 -13.74 -48.39 10.75
CA LEU A 8 -13.38 -47.10 11.35
C LEU A 8 -14.51 -46.52 12.22
N ASN A 9 -15.78 -46.81 11.92
CA ASN A 9 -16.89 -46.30 12.70
C ASN A 9 -17.01 -47.03 14.04
N GLU A 10 -16.91 -48.36 14.01
CA GLU A 10 -16.94 -49.19 15.22
C GLU A 10 -15.73 -48.89 16.12
N SER A 11 -14.53 -48.80 15.53
CA SER A 11 -13.29 -48.59 16.28
C SER A 11 -13.20 -47.22 16.96
N ILE A 12 -13.90 -46.20 16.44
CA ILE A 12 -13.82 -44.80 16.93
C ILE A 12 -15.06 -44.42 17.76
N TYR A 13 -16.25 -44.78 17.29
CA TYR A 13 -17.53 -44.35 17.89
C TYR A 13 -18.28 -45.48 18.60
N GLY A 14 -17.73 -46.70 18.62
CA GLY A 14 -18.34 -47.88 19.24
C GLY A 14 -19.62 -48.37 18.56
N THR A 15 -19.97 -47.82 17.37
CA THR A 15 -21.16 -48.18 16.60
C THR A 15 -20.89 -48.05 15.11
N THR A 16 -21.35 -49.01 14.31
CA THR A 16 -21.30 -48.94 12.85
C THR A 16 -22.46 -48.08 12.33
N TYR A 17 -22.16 -47.03 11.56
CA TYR A 17 -23.20 -46.27 10.86
C TYR A 17 -23.74 -47.05 9.66
N HIS A 18 -25.07 -47.01 9.49
CA HIS A 18 -25.77 -47.62 8.36
C HIS A 18 -26.52 -46.54 7.60
N THR A 19 -26.39 -46.52 6.26
CA THR A 19 -27.13 -45.62 5.37
C THR A 19 -28.63 -45.90 5.32
N GLY A 20 -29.10 -47.01 5.90
CA GLY A 20 -30.46 -47.53 5.75
C GLY A 20 -30.58 -48.57 4.63
N ALA A 21 -29.73 -48.48 3.60
CA ALA A 21 -29.68 -49.45 2.51
C ALA A 21 -29.13 -50.81 2.94
N LYS A 22 -29.59 -51.88 2.28
CA LYS A 22 -29.03 -53.23 2.47
C LYS A 22 -27.70 -53.31 1.74
N VAL A 23 -26.59 -53.20 2.47
CA VAL A 23 -25.24 -53.25 1.89
C VAL A 23 -24.53 -54.56 2.24
N GLU A 24 -24.13 -55.29 1.21
CA GLU A 24 -23.48 -56.60 1.28
C GLU A 24 -22.11 -56.59 0.59
N PHE A 25 -21.10 -57.17 1.24
CA PHE A 25 -19.78 -57.35 0.65
C PHE A 25 -19.79 -58.63 -0.20
N SER A 26 -19.58 -58.51 -1.51
CA SER A 26 -19.70 -59.63 -2.46
C SER A 26 -18.67 -59.53 -3.57
N LEU A 27 -18.04 -60.65 -3.92
CA LEU A 27 -17.08 -60.73 -5.02
C LEU A 27 -17.75 -60.98 -6.37
N ARG A 28 -19.06 -61.28 -6.38
CA ARG A 28 -19.80 -61.58 -7.60
C ARG A 28 -19.74 -60.46 -8.66
N PRO A 29 -19.95 -59.17 -8.34
CA PRO A 29 -19.85 -58.11 -9.34
C PRO A 29 -18.45 -57.98 -9.96
N PHE A 30 -17.40 -58.28 -9.21
CA PHE A 30 -16.03 -58.36 -9.74
C PHE A 30 -15.88 -59.53 -10.71
N MET A 31 -16.39 -60.71 -10.36
CA MET A 31 -16.36 -61.88 -11.25
C MET A 31 -17.13 -61.61 -12.55
N ASP A 32 -18.33 -61.02 -12.46
CA ASP A 32 -19.15 -60.65 -13.63
C ASP A 32 -18.44 -59.60 -14.50
N TYR A 33 -17.67 -58.70 -13.89
CA TYR A 33 -16.82 -57.75 -14.62
C TYR A 33 -15.68 -58.46 -15.35
N VAL A 34 -14.93 -59.33 -14.67
CA VAL A 34 -13.81 -60.10 -15.25
C VAL A 34 -14.33 -60.99 -16.39
N GLN A 35 -15.49 -61.64 -16.22
CA GLN A 35 -16.12 -62.45 -17.25
C GLN A 35 -16.43 -61.63 -18.52
N ARG A 36 -17.08 -60.47 -18.38
CA ARG A 36 -17.31 -59.56 -19.52
C ARG A 36 -16.01 -59.08 -20.17
N LYS A 37 -14.95 -58.88 -19.40
CA LYS A 37 -13.63 -58.55 -19.94
C LYS A 37 -13.00 -59.70 -20.73
N THR A 38 -13.21 -60.96 -20.34
CA THR A 38 -12.72 -62.10 -21.14
C THR A 38 -13.36 -62.22 -22.53
N GLU A 39 -14.54 -61.63 -22.73
CA GLU A 39 -15.23 -61.61 -24.03
C GLU A 39 -14.68 -60.54 -24.98
N THR A 40 -13.96 -59.54 -24.45
CA THR A 40 -13.51 -58.35 -25.19
C THR A 40 -11.99 -58.15 -25.18
N GLU A 41 -11.25 -58.82 -24.29
CA GLU A 41 -9.81 -58.68 -24.13
C GLU A 41 -9.03 -59.62 -25.07
N GLU A 42 -8.17 -59.04 -25.91
CA GLU A 42 -7.36 -59.80 -26.89
C GLU A 42 -5.89 -59.95 -26.48
N THR A 43 -5.43 -59.22 -25.44
CA THR A 43 -4.03 -59.28 -24.99
C THR A 43 -3.76 -60.47 -24.08
N ALA A 44 -2.48 -60.69 -23.72
CA ALA A 44 -2.04 -61.72 -22.78
C ALA A 44 -2.76 -61.69 -21.42
N LYS A 45 -3.41 -60.57 -21.06
CA LYS A 45 -4.26 -60.43 -19.87
C LYS A 45 -5.41 -61.43 -19.83
N ILE A 46 -5.91 -61.90 -20.98
CA ILE A 46 -6.99 -62.88 -21.04
C ILE A 46 -6.65 -64.18 -20.31
N HIS A 47 -5.37 -64.61 -20.36
CA HIS A 47 -4.92 -65.81 -19.65
C HIS A 47 -5.01 -65.64 -18.14
N PHE A 48 -4.66 -64.45 -17.64
CA PHE A 48 -4.77 -64.12 -16.23
C PHE A 48 -6.24 -64.00 -15.79
N TYR A 49 -7.11 -63.38 -16.59
CA TYR A 49 -8.55 -63.31 -16.29
C TYR A 49 -9.21 -64.69 -16.26
N ARG A 50 -8.85 -65.59 -17.18
CA ARG A 50 -9.32 -66.99 -17.15
C ARG A 50 -8.85 -67.73 -15.91
N TYR A 51 -7.59 -67.54 -15.52
CA TYR A 51 -7.04 -68.12 -14.29
C TYR A 51 -7.78 -67.64 -13.04
N ILE A 52 -8.09 -66.34 -12.94
CA ILE A 52 -8.93 -65.79 -11.87
C ILE A 52 -10.28 -66.53 -11.85
N LEU A 53 -11.01 -66.56 -12.97
CA LEU A 53 -12.33 -67.20 -13.03
C LEU A 53 -12.30 -68.70 -12.68
N GLU A 54 -11.25 -69.42 -13.09
CA GLU A 54 -11.06 -70.83 -12.71
C GLU A 54 -10.85 -71.00 -11.20
N LYS A 55 -10.00 -70.17 -10.59
CA LYS A 55 -9.78 -70.19 -9.14
C LYS A 55 -11.06 -69.91 -8.37
N PHE A 56 -11.85 -68.94 -8.81
CA PHE A 56 -13.14 -68.62 -8.18
C PHE A 56 -14.18 -69.76 -8.35
N LYS A 57 -14.15 -70.53 -9.45
CA LYS A 57 -15.04 -71.70 -9.63
C LYS A 57 -14.75 -72.84 -8.65
N GLU A 58 -13.51 -72.96 -8.15
CA GLU A 58 -13.16 -73.95 -7.11
C GLU A 58 -13.90 -73.69 -5.78
N LYS A 59 -14.42 -72.46 -5.59
CA LYS A 59 -15.12 -72.01 -4.38
C LYS A 59 -16.46 -71.32 -4.72
N PRO A 60 -17.51 -72.09 -5.07
CA PRO A 60 -18.81 -71.53 -5.46
C PRO A 60 -19.48 -70.71 -4.34
N GLU A 61 -19.11 -70.96 -3.07
CA GLU A 61 -19.53 -70.19 -1.89
C GLU A 61 -19.21 -68.68 -1.98
N LEU A 62 -18.17 -68.28 -2.73
CA LEU A 62 -17.80 -66.88 -2.96
C LEU A 62 -18.76 -66.10 -3.86
N SER A 63 -19.75 -66.78 -4.45
CA SER A 63 -20.84 -66.15 -5.22
C SER A 63 -21.91 -65.54 -4.30
N ALA A 64 -21.93 -65.92 -3.02
CA ALA A 64 -22.78 -65.35 -1.99
C ALA A 64 -22.06 -64.20 -1.25
N PRO A 65 -22.81 -63.30 -0.59
CA PRO A 65 -22.23 -62.28 0.28
C PRO A 65 -21.33 -62.88 1.37
N ILE A 66 -20.15 -62.31 1.55
CA ILE A 66 -19.16 -62.74 2.54
C ILE A 66 -19.37 -61.93 3.83
N GLN A 67 -19.42 -62.62 4.97
CA GLN A 67 -19.50 -61.97 6.28
C GLN A 67 -18.11 -61.47 6.73
N SER A 68 -18.10 -60.42 7.56
CA SER A 68 -16.88 -59.77 8.03
C SER A 68 -15.93 -60.70 8.82
N CYS A 69 -16.47 -61.73 9.47
CA CYS A 69 -15.69 -62.73 10.22
C CYS A 69 -14.94 -63.73 9.32
N ASP A 70 -15.38 -63.90 8.07
CA ASP A 70 -14.86 -64.92 7.16
C ASP A 70 -13.82 -64.36 6.17
N ALA A 71 -13.57 -63.04 6.18
CA ALA A 71 -12.65 -62.37 5.25
C ALA A 71 -11.24 -62.98 5.26
N ASN A 72 -10.73 -63.38 6.43
CA ASN A 72 -9.41 -64.01 6.54
C ASN A 72 -9.31 -65.37 5.82
N ALA A 73 -10.41 -66.10 5.67
CA ALA A 73 -10.44 -67.40 5.00
C ALA A 73 -10.26 -67.29 3.47
N TYR A 74 -10.44 -66.09 2.91
CA TYR A 74 -10.44 -65.85 1.46
C TYR A 74 -9.31 -64.92 1.00
N LYS A 75 -8.24 -64.78 1.80
CA LYS A 75 -7.10 -63.91 1.54
C LYS A 75 -6.50 -64.09 0.14
N ASP A 76 -6.30 -65.34 -0.29
CA ASP A 76 -5.71 -65.67 -1.60
C ASP A 76 -6.53 -65.09 -2.77
N PHE A 77 -7.86 -65.00 -2.63
CA PHE A 77 -8.74 -64.39 -3.63
C PHE A 77 -8.63 -62.86 -3.66
N PHE A 78 -8.45 -62.23 -2.50
CA PHE A 78 -8.21 -60.79 -2.43
C PHE A 78 -6.83 -60.41 -3.00
N GLU A 79 -5.82 -61.26 -2.84
CA GLU A 79 -4.51 -61.09 -3.48
C GLU A 79 -4.62 -61.16 -5.02
N LEU A 80 -5.47 -62.02 -5.58
CA LEU A 80 -5.76 -62.05 -7.02
C LEU A 80 -6.44 -60.76 -7.49
N ILE A 81 -7.37 -60.22 -6.70
CA ILE A 81 -8.03 -58.93 -6.99
C ILE A 81 -6.98 -57.81 -7.00
N TYR A 82 -6.14 -57.72 -5.98
CA TYR A 82 -5.04 -56.74 -5.92
C TYR A 82 -4.12 -56.85 -7.15
N THR A 83 -3.69 -58.06 -7.49
CA THR A 83 -2.78 -58.34 -8.62
C THR A 83 -3.40 -57.94 -9.96
N SER A 84 -4.73 -58.06 -10.09
CA SER A 84 -5.44 -57.67 -11.31
C SER A 84 -5.61 -56.17 -11.50
N LEU A 85 -5.52 -55.40 -10.42
CA LEU A 85 -5.82 -53.97 -10.39
C LEU A 85 -4.58 -53.10 -10.16
N SER A 86 -3.48 -53.70 -9.70
CA SER A 86 -2.23 -53.01 -9.39
C SER A 86 -1.14 -53.30 -10.43
N PRO A 87 -0.16 -52.40 -10.62
CA PRO A 87 0.96 -52.67 -11.53
C PRO A 87 1.83 -53.84 -11.01
N LEU A 88 2.03 -54.87 -11.84
CA LEU A 88 2.73 -56.12 -11.46
C LEU A 88 4.18 -55.92 -10.97
N LEU A 89 4.86 -54.86 -11.42
CA LEU A 89 6.25 -54.56 -11.08
C LEU A 89 6.38 -53.49 -9.98
N ALA A 90 5.27 -52.95 -9.47
CA ALA A 90 5.32 -51.96 -8.41
C ALA A 90 5.68 -52.62 -7.07
N ASP A 91 6.45 -51.92 -6.24
CA ASP A 91 6.74 -52.35 -4.88
C ASP A 91 5.46 -52.24 -4.03
N GLU A 92 5.00 -53.38 -3.50
CA GLU A 92 3.83 -53.48 -2.63
C GLU A 92 3.95 -52.55 -1.41
N ASN A 93 5.16 -52.32 -0.90
CA ASN A 93 5.40 -51.49 0.27
C ASN A 93 5.18 -49.99 0.02
N GLN A 94 5.00 -49.58 -1.24
CA GLN A 94 4.73 -48.19 -1.63
C GLN A 94 3.27 -47.99 -2.07
N GLN A 95 2.49 -49.06 -2.21
CA GLN A 95 1.10 -49.00 -2.65
C GLN A 95 0.19 -48.84 -1.44
N LEU A 96 -0.50 -47.69 -1.31
CA LEU A 96 -1.51 -47.49 -0.26
C LEU A 96 -2.88 -47.94 -0.77
N TRP A 97 -3.08 -49.26 -0.86
CA TRP A 97 -4.26 -49.89 -1.44
C TRP A 97 -5.02 -50.76 -0.43
N ALA A 98 -6.35 -50.71 -0.46
CA ALA A 98 -7.25 -51.56 0.33
C ALA A 98 -8.56 -51.93 -0.39
N LEU A 99 -9.19 -52.99 0.09
CA LEU A 99 -10.48 -53.51 -0.30
C LEU A 99 -11.48 -53.25 0.82
N SER A 100 -12.60 -52.60 0.50
CA SER A 100 -13.61 -52.20 1.47
C SER A 100 -15.01 -52.68 1.12
N LYS A 101 -15.86 -52.72 2.14
CA LYS A 101 -17.31 -52.80 1.96
C LYS A 101 -17.78 -51.57 1.16
N PRO A 102 -18.74 -51.72 0.22
CA PRO A 102 -19.29 -50.59 -0.51
C PRO A 102 -19.89 -49.55 0.44
N VAL A 103 -19.74 -48.27 0.13
CA VAL A 103 -20.41 -47.16 0.86
C VAL A 103 -20.21 -47.25 2.38
N SER A 104 -19.06 -47.74 2.82
CA SER A 104 -18.76 -48.00 4.22
C SER A 104 -17.25 -47.87 4.46
N PRO A 105 -16.81 -47.24 5.56
CA PRO A 105 -15.40 -47.15 5.93
C PRO A 105 -14.91 -48.43 6.63
N CYS A 106 -15.31 -49.59 6.12
CA CYS A 106 -14.95 -50.91 6.63
C CYS A 106 -14.03 -51.62 5.62
N PHE A 107 -12.77 -51.80 5.99
CA PHE A 107 -11.75 -52.45 5.16
C PHE A 107 -11.61 -53.92 5.56
N TYR A 108 -11.50 -54.82 4.58
CA TYR A 108 -11.36 -56.27 4.81
C TYR A 108 -9.97 -56.79 4.46
N PHE A 109 -9.30 -56.14 3.51
CA PHE A 109 -8.00 -56.58 3.01
C PHE A 109 -7.22 -55.39 2.47
N GLY A 110 -5.90 -55.43 2.59
CA GLY A 110 -5.07 -54.33 2.10
C GLY A 110 -3.58 -54.60 2.19
N THR A 111 -2.85 -53.68 1.56
CA THR A 111 -1.39 -53.61 1.63
C THR A 111 -0.94 -53.24 3.04
N ASN A 112 0.25 -53.69 3.43
CA ASN A 112 0.81 -53.33 4.74
C ASN A 112 1.02 -51.81 4.84
N ALA A 113 1.40 -51.16 3.72
CA ALA A 113 1.59 -49.72 3.65
C ALA A 113 0.29 -48.96 3.97
N PHE A 114 -0.86 -49.38 3.43
CA PHE A 114 -2.16 -48.78 3.74
C PHE A 114 -2.50 -48.87 5.23
N TYR A 115 -2.39 -50.07 5.83
CA TYR A 115 -2.71 -50.22 7.25
C TYR A 115 -1.74 -49.49 8.16
N ASN A 116 -0.44 -49.40 7.80
CA ASN A 116 0.55 -48.64 8.58
C ASN A 116 0.25 -47.13 8.64
N VAL A 117 -0.55 -46.61 7.71
CA VAL A 117 -1.01 -45.21 7.75
C VAL A 117 -2.07 -45.02 8.85
N LEU A 118 -2.95 -46.00 9.07
CA LEU A 118 -4.12 -45.90 9.95
C LEU A 118 -3.92 -46.55 11.34
N ILE A 119 -3.18 -47.66 11.40
CA ILE A 119 -2.98 -48.51 12.57
C ILE A 119 -1.56 -48.31 13.10
N ASP A 120 -1.43 -48.26 14.42
CA ASP A 120 -0.15 -48.29 15.10
C ASP A 120 0.40 -49.73 15.22
N LYS A 121 1.67 -49.93 14.86
CA LYS A 121 2.27 -51.27 14.75
C LYS A 121 2.44 -51.96 16.11
N GLU A 122 2.59 -51.20 17.19
CA GLU A 122 2.86 -51.74 18.53
C GLU A 122 1.57 -52.06 19.30
N SER A 123 0.56 -51.20 19.17
CA SER A 123 -0.71 -51.34 19.87
C SER A 123 -1.78 -52.12 19.09
N GLY A 124 -1.64 -52.25 17.76
CA GLY A 124 -2.65 -52.86 16.89
C GLY A 124 -3.98 -52.09 16.85
N LYS A 125 -4.00 -50.85 17.38
CA LYS A 125 -5.15 -49.95 17.43
C LYS A 125 -4.96 -48.80 16.45
N LEU A 126 -6.03 -48.06 16.17
CA LEU A 126 -5.95 -46.82 15.41
C LEU A 126 -4.98 -45.84 16.07
N LYS A 127 -4.16 -45.16 15.27
CA LYS A 127 -3.23 -44.14 15.78
C LYS A 127 -4.01 -43.04 16.51
N GLU A 128 -3.59 -42.71 17.73
CA GLU A 128 -4.25 -41.70 18.59
C GLU A 128 -4.30 -40.30 17.94
N ASN A 129 -3.36 -40.01 17.03
CA ASN A 129 -3.18 -38.70 16.40
C ASN A 129 -3.98 -38.54 15.08
N LEU A 130 -4.84 -39.51 14.74
CA LEU A 130 -5.62 -39.49 13.51
C LEU A 130 -6.81 -38.52 13.67
N LYS A 131 -6.70 -37.30 13.13
CA LYS A 131 -7.81 -36.34 13.14
C LYS A 131 -8.90 -36.76 12.16
N MET A 132 -9.96 -37.40 12.67
CA MET A 132 -11.14 -37.75 11.89
C MET A 132 -12.23 -36.67 12.00
N PRO A 133 -13.08 -36.50 10.96
CA PRO A 133 -14.22 -35.60 11.02
C PRO A 133 -15.17 -35.96 12.17
N PRO A 134 -15.94 -35.01 12.69
CA PRO A 134 -17.07 -35.28 13.58
C PRO A 134 -18.01 -36.33 12.99
N ARG A 135 -18.65 -37.12 13.86
CA ARG A 135 -19.62 -38.16 13.46
C ARG A 135 -20.68 -37.65 12.45
N PRO A 136 -21.35 -36.50 12.64
CA PRO A 136 -22.34 -35.99 11.69
C PRO A 136 -21.77 -35.79 10.27
N ASP A 137 -20.53 -35.31 10.17
CA ASP A 137 -19.88 -35.09 8.88
C ASP A 137 -19.52 -36.42 8.21
N MET A 138 -19.11 -37.43 8.99
CA MET A 138 -18.87 -38.77 8.45
C MET A 138 -20.16 -39.42 7.95
N GLU A 139 -21.25 -39.33 8.71
CA GLU A 139 -22.58 -39.83 8.31
C GLU A 139 -23.07 -39.13 7.04
N ASN A 140 -22.92 -37.80 6.98
CA ASN A 140 -23.24 -36.98 5.82
C ASN A 140 -22.39 -37.39 4.58
N ASN A 141 -21.08 -37.61 4.74
CA ASN A 141 -20.21 -38.01 3.64
C ASN A 141 -20.54 -39.41 3.09
N VAL A 142 -20.86 -40.37 3.97
CA VAL A 142 -21.28 -41.71 3.57
C VAL A 142 -22.61 -41.65 2.81
N LEU A 143 -23.56 -40.85 3.27
CA LEU A 143 -24.87 -40.69 2.62
C LEU A 143 -24.79 -39.91 1.30
N LYS A 144 -23.91 -38.90 1.18
CA LYS A 144 -23.58 -38.24 -0.10
C LYS A 144 -23.00 -39.22 -1.11
N THR A 145 -22.06 -40.06 -0.65
CA THR A 145 -21.44 -41.09 -1.50
C THR A 145 -22.49 -42.09 -2.00
N PHE A 146 -23.42 -42.50 -1.13
CA PHE A 146 -24.56 -43.34 -1.52
C PHE A 146 -25.38 -42.71 -2.64
N TYR A 147 -25.85 -41.48 -2.46
CA TYR A 147 -26.70 -40.82 -3.46
C TYR A 147 -25.97 -40.51 -4.77
N ASN A 148 -24.68 -40.15 -4.71
CA ASN A 148 -23.87 -39.99 -5.91
C ASN A 148 -23.87 -41.27 -6.75
N LEU A 149 -23.67 -42.43 -6.13
CA LEU A 149 -23.66 -43.72 -6.83
C LEU A 149 -25.04 -44.10 -7.38
N VAL A 150 -26.12 -43.84 -6.62
CA VAL A 150 -27.50 -44.10 -7.05
C VAL A 150 -27.85 -43.23 -8.26
N LEU A 151 -27.56 -41.94 -8.20
CA LEU A 151 -27.89 -40.99 -9.27
C LEU A 151 -27.06 -41.22 -10.53
N GLU A 152 -25.78 -41.54 -10.39
CA GLU A 152 -24.92 -41.90 -11.51
C GLU A 152 -25.46 -43.16 -12.21
N LYS A 153 -25.84 -44.19 -11.44
CA LYS A 153 -26.29 -45.46 -12.00
C LYS A 153 -27.66 -45.39 -12.67
N PHE A 154 -28.65 -44.79 -12.02
CA PHE A 154 -30.04 -44.85 -12.50
C PHE A 154 -30.45 -43.65 -13.36
N TYR A 155 -29.78 -42.51 -13.20
CA TYR A 155 -30.17 -41.25 -13.85
C TYR A 155 -29.04 -40.63 -14.71
N GLY A 156 -27.82 -41.19 -14.69
CA GLY A 156 -26.68 -40.63 -15.42
C GLY A 156 -26.24 -39.26 -14.92
N LEU A 157 -26.62 -38.90 -13.69
CA LEU A 157 -26.30 -37.62 -13.06
C LEU A 157 -25.11 -37.80 -12.11
N SER A 158 -24.12 -36.93 -12.24
CA SER A 158 -23.01 -36.84 -11.30
C SER A 158 -23.00 -35.44 -10.68
N PHE A 159 -23.05 -35.35 -9.36
CA PHE A 159 -22.74 -34.11 -8.65
C PHE A 159 -21.22 -33.92 -8.73
N GLY A 160 -20.77 -33.24 -9.77
CA GLY A 160 -19.35 -33.00 -10.03
C GLY A 160 -18.64 -32.42 -8.81
N ALA A 161 -17.85 -33.27 -8.15
CA ALA A 161 -16.80 -32.91 -7.22
C ALA A 161 -15.91 -34.15 -7.12
N ASP A 162 -14.61 -33.96 -7.33
CA ASP A 162 -13.59 -34.97 -7.09
C ASP A 162 -13.88 -35.68 -5.75
N GLN A 163 -14.22 -36.98 -5.82
CA GLN A 163 -14.70 -37.80 -4.70
C GLN A 163 -13.57 -38.16 -3.74
N PHE A 164 -12.83 -37.16 -3.26
CA PHE A 164 -11.68 -37.39 -2.42
C PHE A 164 -11.83 -36.68 -1.09
N THR A 165 -11.78 -37.47 -0.02
CA THR A 165 -11.62 -36.91 1.33
C THR A 165 -10.13 -36.73 1.59
N ILE A 166 -9.69 -35.51 1.90
CA ILE A 166 -8.33 -35.27 2.39
C ILE A 166 -8.29 -35.62 3.87
N LYS A 167 -7.40 -36.53 4.25
CA LYS A 167 -7.14 -36.92 5.64
C LYS A 167 -5.75 -36.44 6.03
N SER A 168 -5.64 -35.78 7.19
CA SER A 168 -4.35 -35.39 7.74
C SER A 168 -3.93 -36.35 8.85
N ILE A 169 -2.66 -36.73 8.83
CA ILE A 169 -2.06 -37.66 9.78
C ILE A 169 -0.74 -37.06 10.23
N LEU A 170 -0.54 -36.98 11.54
CA LEU A 170 0.74 -36.57 12.10
C LEU A 170 1.77 -37.67 11.87
N ASP A 171 2.85 -37.34 11.16
CA ASP A 171 3.98 -38.24 11.00
C ASP A 171 4.80 -38.26 12.30
N PRO A 172 4.95 -39.42 12.98
CA PRO A 172 5.72 -39.50 14.22
C PRO A 172 7.22 -39.27 14.02
N GLU A 173 7.76 -39.45 12.81
CA GLU A 173 9.20 -39.23 12.53
C GLU A 173 9.51 -37.74 12.33
N THR A 174 8.64 -37.01 11.64
CA THR A 174 8.88 -35.59 11.29
C THR A 174 8.03 -34.62 12.10
N ASN A 175 7.09 -35.10 12.90
CA ASN A 175 6.10 -34.31 13.64
C ASN A 175 5.29 -33.32 12.76
N LEU A 176 5.16 -33.61 11.47
CA LEU A 176 4.44 -32.79 10.49
C LEU A 176 3.17 -33.50 10.02
N LEU A 177 2.16 -32.73 9.63
CA LEU A 177 0.94 -33.28 9.04
C LEU A 177 1.21 -33.73 7.60
N LYS A 178 0.98 -35.01 7.33
CA LYS A 178 0.84 -35.56 5.98
C LYS A 178 -0.61 -35.59 5.57
N TYR A 179 -0.88 -35.18 4.34
CA TYR A 179 -2.23 -35.12 3.78
C TYR A 179 -2.39 -36.20 2.72
N TYR A 180 -3.41 -37.05 2.88
CA TYR A 180 -3.72 -38.12 1.95
C TYR A 180 -5.09 -37.89 1.32
N ARG A 181 -5.13 -38.01 0.00
CA ARG A 181 -6.34 -38.01 -0.81
C ARG A 181 -6.88 -39.44 -0.91
N LEU A 182 -8.09 -39.68 -0.43
CA LEU A 182 -8.77 -40.97 -0.49
C LEU A 182 -9.52 -41.14 -1.81
N ASN A 183 -9.03 -41.97 -2.71
CA ASN A 183 -9.70 -42.31 -3.98
C ASN A 183 -10.45 -43.64 -3.84
N VAL A 184 -11.76 -43.63 -4.07
CA VAL A 184 -12.60 -44.84 -4.00
C VAL A 184 -13.05 -45.23 -5.41
N ASP A 185 -12.70 -46.45 -5.82
CA ASP A 185 -13.15 -47.05 -7.07
C ASP A 185 -14.33 -47.99 -6.79
N THR A 186 -15.46 -47.65 -7.41
CA THR A 186 -16.78 -48.26 -7.22
C THR A 186 -17.25 -49.03 -8.45
N ARG A 187 -16.35 -49.36 -9.40
CA ARG A 187 -16.69 -50.08 -10.64
C ARG A 187 -17.25 -51.49 -10.42
N PHE A 188 -17.03 -52.06 -9.24
CA PHE A 188 -17.40 -53.44 -8.89
C PHE A 188 -18.61 -53.49 -7.94
N LEU A 189 -19.61 -52.64 -8.21
CA LEU A 189 -20.84 -52.54 -7.43
C LEU A 189 -22.08 -52.88 -8.27
N GLU A 190 -23.04 -53.56 -7.65
CA GLU A 190 -24.38 -53.75 -8.16
C GLU A 190 -25.41 -53.18 -7.18
N ILE A 191 -26.04 -52.08 -7.59
CA ILE A 191 -27.14 -51.42 -6.87
C ILE A 191 -28.49 -51.84 -7.49
N GLN A 192 -29.44 -52.24 -6.66
CA GLN A 192 -30.81 -52.57 -7.03
C GLN A 192 -31.78 -51.70 -6.21
N PHE A 193 -32.92 -51.33 -6.81
CA PHE A 193 -33.99 -50.58 -6.16
C PHE A 193 -35.25 -51.44 -6.08
N ASP A 194 -35.86 -51.48 -4.90
CA ASP A 194 -37.10 -52.22 -4.66
C ASP A 194 -38.32 -51.37 -4.99
N GLY A 195 -38.78 -51.45 -6.24
CA GLY A 195 -39.98 -50.77 -6.76
C GLY A 195 -39.76 -50.05 -8.10
N GLU A 196 -40.72 -49.20 -8.49
CA GLU A 196 -40.58 -48.33 -9.66
C GLU A 196 -39.76 -47.09 -9.31
N LEU A 197 -38.70 -46.83 -10.08
CA LEU A 197 -37.85 -45.65 -9.92
C LEU A 197 -38.66 -44.37 -10.20
N PRO A 198 -38.61 -43.37 -9.31
CA PRO A 198 -39.26 -42.08 -9.56
C PRO A 198 -38.74 -41.44 -10.85
N ASP A 199 -39.62 -40.83 -11.66
CA ASP A 199 -39.22 -40.04 -12.83
C ASP A 199 -38.63 -38.70 -12.36
N LEU A 200 -37.31 -38.67 -12.25
CA LEU A 200 -36.55 -37.47 -11.91
C LEU A 200 -36.24 -36.70 -13.19
N GLN A 201 -37.18 -35.89 -13.66
CA GLN A 201 -36.90 -34.95 -14.75
C GLN A 201 -35.86 -33.92 -14.29
N LEU A 202 -34.73 -33.84 -14.98
CA LEU A 202 -33.57 -32.97 -14.70
C LEU A 202 -33.91 -31.50 -14.36
N LYS A 203 -35.01 -30.95 -14.89
CA LYS A 203 -35.48 -29.59 -14.59
C LYS A 203 -36.11 -29.45 -13.21
N SER A 204 -36.99 -30.37 -12.82
CA SER A 204 -37.71 -30.31 -11.53
C SER A 204 -36.80 -30.61 -10.35
N LEU A 205 -35.75 -31.42 -10.54
CA LEU A 205 -34.73 -31.66 -9.51
C LEU A 205 -33.85 -30.43 -9.28
N LYS A 206 -33.43 -29.73 -10.36
CA LYS A 206 -32.65 -28.49 -10.25
C LYS A 206 -33.45 -27.37 -9.58
N GLU A 207 -34.71 -27.20 -9.94
CA GLU A 207 -35.59 -26.17 -9.35
C GLU A 207 -35.80 -26.41 -7.85
N LYS A 208 -36.07 -27.64 -7.42
CA LYS A 208 -36.23 -27.98 -5.99
C LYS A 208 -34.92 -27.89 -5.18
N ILE A 209 -33.79 -28.30 -5.76
CA ILE A 209 -32.46 -28.18 -5.11
C ILE A 209 -32.03 -26.71 -4.98
N MET A 210 -32.52 -25.81 -5.84
CA MET A 210 -32.22 -24.38 -5.77
C MET A 210 -33.12 -23.61 -4.77
N GLU A 211 -34.29 -24.14 -4.44
CA GLU A 211 -35.27 -23.48 -3.53
C GLU A 211 -35.09 -23.86 -2.04
N GLU A 212 -34.51 -25.02 -1.72
CA GLU A 212 -34.30 -25.49 -0.34
C GLU A 212 -32.82 -25.53 0.08
N ALA A 213 -32.54 -25.20 1.35
CA ALA A 213 -31.18 -25.03 1.89
C ALA A 213 -30.35 -26.33 2.03
N SER A 214 -30.87 -27.49 1.64
CA SER A 214 -30.23 -28.81 1.77
C SER A 214 -30.69 -29.74 0.65
N SER A 215 -29.81 -30.02 -0.32
CA SER A 215 -30.08 -30.94 -1.44
C SER A 215 -30.33 -32.40 -1.01
N MET A 216 -30.08 -32.71 0.27
CA MET A 216 -29.99 -34.07 0.79
C MET A 216 -31.28 -34.55 1.43
N ASP A 217 -32.05 -33.63 2.03
CA ASP A 217 -33.37 -33.91 2.61
C ASP A 217 -34.37 -34.26 1.49
N VAL A 218 -34.31 -33.54 0.37
CA VAL A 218 -35.09 -33.83 -0.85
C VAL A 218 -34.80 -35.24 -1.39
N LEU A 219 -33.54 -35.67 -1.36
CA LEU A 219 -33.13 -37.00 -1.82
C LEU A 219 -33.61 -38.10 -0.86
N LEU A 220 -33.60 -37.84 0.45
CA LEU A 220 -34.12 -38.76 1.46
C LEU A 220 -35.63 -39.01 1.32
N GLU A 221 -36.40 -38.00 0.93
CA GLU A 221 -37.83 -38.14 0.69
C GLU A 221 -38.13 -38.88 -0.63
N LEU A 222 -37.41 -38.56 -1.71
CA LEU A 222 -37.68 -39.10 -3.05
C LEU A 222 -37.11 -40.51 -3.25
N LEU A 223 -35.91 -40.77 -2.73
CA LEU A 223 -35.15 -42.01 -2.92
C LEU A 223 -34.73 -42.57 -1.55
N PRO A 224 -35.67 -43.07 -0.75
CA PRO A 224 -35.38 -43.50 0.61
C PRO A 224 -34.36 -44.67 0.60
N PRO A 225 -33.26 -44.60 1.38
CA PRO A 225 -32.16 -45.56 1.30
C PRO A 225 -32.54 -47.01 1.59
N ASP A 226 -33.55 -47.27 2.44
CA ASP A 226 -34.04 -48.59 2.83
C ASP A 226 -34.59 -49.42 1.67
N ARG A 227 -34.97 -48.77 0.56
CA ARG A 227 -35.41 -49.43 -0.67
C ARG A 227 -34.27 -49.84 -1.60
N PHE A 228 -33.01 -49.59 -1.22
CA PHE A 228 -31.85 -49.96 -2.02
C PHE A 228 -31.10 -51.16 -1.45
N SER A 229 -30.68 -52.04 -2.35
CA SER A 229 -29.75 -53.12 -2.06
C SER A 229 -28.47 -52.93 -2.86
N ILE A 230 -27.31 -52.90 -2.19
CA ILE A 230 -25.99 -52.75 -2.79
C ILE A 230 -25.18 -54.00 -2.47
N GLN A 231 -24.71 -54.69 -3.50
CA GLN A 231 -23.75 -55.78 -3.36
C GLN A 231 -22.49 -55.50 -4.17
N GLY A 232 -21.31 -55.81 -3.62
CA GLY A 232 -20.05 -55.67 -4.35
C GLY A 232 -18.83 -55.41 -3.47
N ILE A 233 -17.80 -54.85 -4.09
CA ILE A 233 -16.57 -54.39 -3.43
C ILE A 233 -16.22 -52.96 -3.85
N SER A 234 -15.57 -52.24 -2.95
CA SER A 234 -14.94 -50.95 -3.25
C SER A 234 -13.43 -51.05 -3.06
N ILE A 235 -12.68 -50.40 -3.94
CA ILE A 235 -11.22 -50.33 -3.85
C ILE A 235 -10.84 -48.94 -3.42
N VAL A 236 -9.93 -48.85 -2.45
CA VAL A 236 -9.54 -47.61 -1.82
C VAL A 236 -8.04 -47.41 -1.99
N ASN A 237 -7.67 -46.26 -2.57
CA ASN A 237 -6.29 -45.83 -2.75
C ASN A 237 -6.05 -44.53 -2.00
N LEU A 238 -4.93 -44.43 -1.27
CA LEU A 238 -4.49 -43.16 -0.69
C LEU A 238 -3.35 -42.57 -1.54
N THR A 239 -3.49 -41.31 -1.94
CA THR A 239 -2.41 -40.56 -2.60
C THR A 239 -1.89 -39.50 -1.64
N ASP A 240 -0.58 -39.47 -1.41
CA ASP A 240 0.05 -38.38 -0.66
C ASP A 240 -0.04 -37.07 -1.47
N VAL A 241 -0.79 -36.10 -0.93
CA VAL A 241 -1.02 -34.77 -1.49
C VAL A 241 -0.48 -33.67 -0.57
N THR A 242 0.43 -34.03 0.34
CA THR A 242 1.02 -33.12 1.33
C THR A 242 1.64 -31.87 0.69
N GLY A 243 2.36 -32.05 -0.42
CA GLY A 243 2.95 -30.93 -1.17
C GLY A 243 1.92 -30.00 -1.82
N GLU A 244 0.84 -30.56 -2.38
CA GLU A 244 -0.26 -29.76 -2.95
C GLU A 244 -0.93 -28.90 -1.88
N TYR A 245 -1.21 -29.51 -0.72
CA TYR A 245 -1.83 -28.82 0.42
C TYR A 245 -0.93 -27.75 1.04
N ALA A 246 0.38 -27.99 1.11
CA ALA A 246 1.35 -26.99 1.56
C ALA A 246 1.35 -25.76 0.65
N LEU A 247 1.33 -25.95 -0.68
CA LEU A 247 1.26 -24.85 -1.64
C LEU A 247 -0.09 -24.11 -1.57
N GLU A 248 -1.19 -24.84 -1.38
CA GLU A 248 -2.52 -24.26 -1.19
C GLU A 248 -2.60 -23.43 0.10
N SER A 249 -1.96 -23.89 1.17
CA SER A 249 -1.86 -23.12 2.42
C SER A 249 -1.14 -21.80 2.20
N ILE A 250 0.02 -21.80 1.51
CA ILE A 250 0.74 -20.56 1.15
C ILE A 250 -0.15 -19.65 0.30
N LYS A 251 -0.91 -20.21 -0.65
CA LYS A 251 -1.83 -19.45 -1.50
C LYS A 251 -2.97 -18.81 -0.69
N ASN A 252 -3.55 -19.52 0.27
CA ASN A 252 -4.61 -18.99 1.14
C ASN A 252 -4.08 -17.83 1.99
N VAL A 253 -2.86 -17.95 2.54
CA VAL A 253 -2.22 -16.83 3.25
C VAL A 253 -2.07 -15.60 2.36
N ILE A 254 -1.69 -15.76 1.08
CA ILE A 254 -1.59 -14.64 0.13
C ILE A 254 -2.96 -13.99 -0.12
N ILE A 255 -4.03 -14.79 -0.18
CA ILE A 255 -5.41 -14.30 -0.37
C ILE A 255 -5.87 -13.52 0.87
N GLU A 256 -5.73 -14.11 2.06
CA GLU A 256 -6.11 -13.50 3.33
C GLU A 256 -5.37 -12.18 3.56
N HIS A 257 -4.07 -12.13 3.24
CA HIS A 257 -3.26 -10.91 3.30
C HIS A 257 -3.86 -9.78 2.44
N ASN A 258 -4.29 -10.09 1.21
CA ASN A 258 -4.91 -9.11 0.32
C ASN A 258 -6.29 -8.64 0.81
N GLU A 259 -7.03 -9.48 1.52
CA GLU A 259 -8.40 -9.19 1.94
C GLU A 259 -8.45 -8.41 3.27
N CYS A 260 -7.54 -8.70 4.22
CA CYS A 260 -7.66 -8.20 5.59
C CYS A 260 -6.62 -7.14 6.01
N GLN A 261 -5.50 -6.96 5.29
CA GLN A 261 -4.41 -6.02 5.67
C GLN A 261 -3.89 -6.18 7.12
N VAL A 262 -4.12 -7.32 7.79
CA VAL A 262 -3.63 -7.60 9.15
C VAL A 262 -2.34 -8.43 9.07
N GLY A 263 -1.32 -8.03 9.83
CA GLY A 263 0.06 -8.52 9.69
C GLY A 263 0.38 -9.96 10.12
N ALA A 264 1.53 -10.42 9.62
CA ALA A 264 2.42 -11.51 10.03
C ALA A 264 1.87 -12.96 10.11
N HIS A 265 1.48 -13.54 8.97
CA HIS A 265 1.30 -14.99 8.78
C HIS A 265 2.62 -15.80 8.68
N GLY A 266 3.70 -15.31 9.32
CA GLY A 266 5.05 -15.88 9.18
C GLY A 266 5.16 -17.33 9.64
N SER A 267 4.44 -17.67 10.72
CA SER A 267 4.38 -19.01 11.28
C SER A 267 3.66 -20.01 10.37
N GLU A 268 2.58 -19.59 9.71
CA GLU A 268 1.78 -20.42 8.80
C GLU A 268 2.57 -20.76 7.53
N ILE A 269 3.23 -19.77 6.94
CA ILE A 269 4.09 -20.00 5.77
C ILE A 269 5.31 -20.84 6.14
N SER A 270 5.95 -20.57 7.29
CA SER A 270 7.06 -21.40 7.76
C SER A 270 6.62 -22.86 7.95
N MET A 271 5.44 -23.09 8.56
CA MET A 271 4.86 -24.42 8.71
C MET A 271 4.58 -25.08 7.36
N ALA A 272 3.99 -24.35 6.41
CA ALA A 272 3.73 -24.86 5.06
C ALA A 272 5.02 -25.25 4.33
N LEU A 273 6.10 -24.45 4.46
CA LEU A 273 7.40 -24.77 3.87
C LEU A 273 8.05 -25.98 4.53
N LYS A 274 7.94 -26.13 5.87
CA LYS A 274 8.37 -27.35 6.58
C LYS A 274 7.63 -28.58 6.08
N THR A 275 6.31 -28.48 5.92
CA THR A 275 5.46 -29.55 5.35
C THR A 275 5.84 -29.88 3.90
N LEU A 276 6.14 -28.87 3.07
CA LEU A 276 6.56 -29.07 1.68
C LEU A 276 7.91 -29.80 1.59
N VAL A 277 8.87 -29.43 2.43
CA VAL A 277 10.18 -30.10 2.51
C VAL A 277 10.07 -31.49 3.14
N GLY A 278 9.18 -31.63 4.12
CA GLY A 278 9.00 -32.84 4.92
C GLY A 278 9.99 -32.95 6.08
N ASN A 279 10.42 -31.83 6.67
CA ASN A 279 11.32 -31.80 7.82
C ASN A 279 11.04 -30.58 8.70
N ASP A 280 10.89 -30.80 10.02
CA ASP A 280 10.52 -29.76 10.99
C ASP A 280 11.73 -28.98 11.56
N GLN A 281 12.94 -29.51 11.43
CA GLN A 281 14.20 -28.91 11.87
C GLN A 281 14.69 -27.80 10.94
N VAL A 282 14.21 -27.77 9.69
CA VAL A 282 14.51 -26.68 8.75
C VAL A 282 13.77 -25.41 9.15
N GLN A 283 14.47 -24.29 9.12
CA GLN A 283 13.91 -22.97 9.38
C GLN A 283 14.02 -22.10 8.13
N PHE A 284 13.11 -21.13 8.03
CA PHE A 284 12.94 -20.28 6.87
C PHE A 284 12.90 -18.81 7.28
N GLY A 285 13.53 -17.96 6.47
CA GLY A 285 13.41 -16.51 6.54
C GLY A 285 12.99 -15.97 5.17
N LEU A 286 12.15 -14.95 5.15
CA LEU A 286 11.81 -14.21 3.94
C LEU A 286 12.27 -12.77 4.11
N LEU A 287 13.04 -12.30 3.14
CA LEU A 287 13.65 -10.99 3.20
C LEU A 287 13.17 -10.14 2.01
N PRO A 288 12.12 -9.31 2.18
CA PRO A 288 11.67 -8.41 1.13
C PRO A 288 12.72 -7.32 0.87
N TYR A 289 12.98 -7.04 -0.41
CA TYR A 289 13.90 -5.97 -0.81
C TYR A 289 13.12 -4.69 -1.08
N ILE A 290 12.99 -3.88 -0.04
CA ILE A 290 12.34 -2.58 -0.13
C ILE A 290 13.35 -1.57 -0.66
N GLU A 291 12.96 -0.79 -1.67
CA GLU A 291 13.80 0.26 -2.23
C GLU A 291 13.49 1.60 -1.57
N LEU A 292 14.46 2.17 -0.86
CA LEU A 292 14.41 3.50 -0.28
C LEU A 292 15.50 4.36 -0.92
N ASN A 293 15.11 5.42 -1.62
CA ASN A 293 16.02 6.36 -2.27
C ASN A 293 17.06 5.70 -3.19
N GLY A 294 16.67 4.64 -3.92
CA GLY A 294 17.56 3.89 -4.82
C GLY A 294 18.47 2.88 -4.11
N LYS A 295 18.29 2.67 -2.81
CA LYS A 295 19.02 1.67 -2.02
C LYS A 295 18.06 0.65 -1.46
N ILE A 296 18.47 -0.62 -1.47
CA ILE A 296 17.68 -1.67 -0.83
C ILE A 296 17.87 -1.55 0.68
N VAL A 297 16.77 -1.44 1.41
CA VAL A 297 16.71 -1.44 2.86
C VAL A 297 15.97 -2.68 3.33
N MET A 298 16.44 -3.24 4.44
CA MET A 298 15.83 -4.43 5.03
C MET A 298 14.77 -3.99 6.04
N ASN A 299 13.56 -4.52 5.90
CA ASN A 299 12.52 -4.43 6.92
C ASN A 299 12.48 -5.75 7.70
N ASN A 300 12.51 -5.67 9.03
CA ASN A 300 12.46 -6.83 9.92
C ASN A 300 11.08 -7.05 10.56
N ASP A 301 10.12 -6.13 10.38
CA ASP A 301 8.82 -6.15 11.07
C ASP A 301 7.73 -6.96 10.33
N SER A 302 8.04 -7.55 9.17
CA SER A 302 7.08 -8.30 8.35
C SER A 302 6.74 -9.70 8.88
N GLY A 303 7.07 -10.04 10.13
CA GLY A 303 6.88 -11.39 10.69
C GLY A 303 7.83 -12.46 10.13
N PHE A 304 8.73 -12.07 9.23
CA PHE A 304 9.76 -12.92 8.62
C PHE A 304 11.14 -12.34 8.96
N GLU A 305 11.73 -12.77 10.07
CA GLU A 305 13.06 -12.32 10.46
C GLU A 305 14.13 -13.06 9.63
N SER A 306 15.00 -12.30 8.95
CA SER A 306 16.27 -12.84 8.45
C SER A 306 17.19 -13.17 9.62
N ILE A 307 17.72 -14.40 9.64
CA ILE A 307 18.69 -14.83 10.66
C ILE A 307 19.96 -14.00 10.56
N VAL A 308 20.38 -13.69 9.34
CA VAL A 308 21.55 -12.87 9.05
C VAL A 308 21.36 -11.45 9.59
N ALA A 309 20.22 -10.82 9.27
CA ALA A 309 19.92 -9.46 9.71
C ALA A 309 19.84 -9.36 11.24
N ARG A 310 19.29 -10.38 11.90
CA ARG A 310 19.22 -10.47 13.36
C ARG A 310 20.60 -10.59 14.01
N LEU A 311 21.48 -11.40 13.45
CA LEU A 311 22.83 -11.59 13.99
C LEU A 311 23.73 -10.38 13.75
N ALA A 312 23.58 -9.69 12.62
CA ALA A 312 24.34 -8.47 12.31
C ALA A 312 24.01 -7.28 13.23
N LYS A 313 22.86 -7.26 13.91
CA LYS A 313 22.47 -6.19 14.85
C LYS A 313 23.22 -6.23 16.20
N LYS A 314 23.94 -7.32 16.53
CA LYS A 314 24.53 -7.53 17.87
C LYS A 314 25.98 -7.01 18.03
N ASP A 315 26.67 -6.58 16.97
CA ASP A 315 28.07 -6.15 17.02
C ASP A 315 28.33 -4.94 16.08
N GLU A 316 28.77 -3.79 16.61
CA GLU A 316 28.94 -2.53 15.86
C GLU A 316 30.13 -2.52 14.90
N GLU A 317 31.28 -3.10 15.27
CA GLU A 317 32.49 -3.10 14.41
C GLU A 317 32.29 -3.98 13.17
N GLN A 318 31.59 -5.10 13.35
CA GLN A 318 31.35 -6.03 12.26
C GLN A 318 30.19 -5.60 11.34
N LYS A 319 29.28 -4.72 11.82
CA LYS A 319 28.12 -4.22 11.08
C LYS A 319 28.48 -3.57 9.74
N SER A 320 29.54 -2.78 9.69
CA SER A 320 30.00 -2.08 8.47
C SER A 320 30.50 -3.04 7.38
N VAL A 321 31.25 -4.07 7.80
CA VAL A 321 31.75 -5.14 6.91
C VAL A 321 30.58 -6.01 6.43
N TYR A 322 29.63 -6.35 7.31
CA TYR A 322 28.44 -7.11 6.93
C TYR A 322 27.56 -6.35 5.96
N GLN A 323 27.34 -5.06 6.20
CA GLN A 323 26.51 -4.24 5.32
C GLN A 323 27.13 -4.12 3.92
N SER A 324 28.46 -4.02 3.85
CA SER A 324 29.18 -4.03 2.57
C SER A 324 29.04 -5.35 1.81
N LEU A 325 29.07 -6.50 2.50
CA LEU A 325 28.88 -7.83 1.90
C LEU A 325 27.44 -8.06 1.43
N VAL A 326 26.46 -7.57 2.20
CA VAL A 326 25.05 -7.57 1.81
C VAL A 326 24.86 -6.70 0.57
N ASP A 327 25.41 -5.48 0.56
CA ASP A 327 25.34 -4.59 -0.60
C ASP A 327 25.99 -5.18 -1.85
N GLU A 328 27.10 -5.93 -1.70
CA GLU A 328 27.74 -6.65 -2.80
C GLU A 328 26.87 -7.78 -3.34
N TYR A 329 26.27 -8.59 -2.46
CA TYR A 329 25.33 -9.64 -2.84
C TYR A 329 24.10 -9.06 -3.55
N LEU A 330 23.58 -7.92 -3.08
CA LEU A 330 22.43 -7.24 -3.68
C LEU A 330 22.73 -6.71 -5.10
N LYS A 331 23.99 -6.36 -5.40
CA LYS A 331 24.42 -5.98 -6.76
C LYS A 331 24.42 -7.16 -7.72
N GLN A 332 24.74 -8.36 -7.25
CA GLN A 332 24.74 -9.59 -8.05
C GLN A 332 24.07 -10.74 -7.29
N PRO A 333 22.72 -10.76 -7.23
CA PRO A 333 21.99 -11.79 -6.52
C PRO A 333 22.23 -13.14 -7.18
N ARG A 334 22.62 -14.13 -6.38
CA ARG A 334 22.90 -15.49 -6.86
C ARG A 334 22.48 -16.50 -5.82
N ARG A 335 22.06 -17.68 -6.26
CA ARG A 335 21.80 -18.79 -5.36
C ARG A 335 23.09 -19.14 -4.59
N LEU A 336 22.99 -19.19 -3.27
CA LEU A 336 24.03 -19.70 -2.38
C LEU A 336 23.49 -20.93 -1.65
N VAL A 337 24.23 -22.04 -1.66
CA VAL A 337 23.84 -23.27 -0.96
C VAL A 337 25.08 -23.87 -0.32
N PHE A 338 25.02 -24.03 0.99
CA PHE A 338 26.06 -24.61 1.84
C PHE A 338 25.39 -25.74 2.65
N PRO A 339 25.42 -26.98 2.13
CA PRO A 339 24.86 -28.14 2.85
C PRO A 339 25.58 -28.41 4.17
N GLU A 340 26.87 -28.07 4.26
CA GLU A 340 27.65 -28.05 5.48
C GLU A 340 28.63 -26.88 5.40
N ILE A 341 28.62 -25.99 6.39
CA ILE A 341 29.48 -24.81 6.41
C ILE A 341 30.90 -25.22 6.77
N SER A 342 31.81 -25.19 5.79
CA SER A 342 33.22 -25.53 5.99
C SER A 342 34.07 -24.33 6.40
N GLY A 343 35.21 -24.57 7.06
CA GLY A 343 36.14 -23.50 7.49
C GLY A 343 36.72 -22.67 6.34
N GLY A 344 36.84 -23.24 5.14
CA GLY A 344 37.28 -22.51 3.93
C GLY A 344 36.22 -21.56 3.38
N GLU A 345 34.94 -21.90 3.52
CA GLU A 345 33.83 -21.06 3.09
C GLU A 345 33.58 -19.89 4.06
N GLN A 346 33.85 -20.09 5.35
CA GLN A 346 33.80 -19.03 6.36
C GLN A 346 34.81 -17.90 6.09
N LEU A 347 35.93 -18.19 5.42
CA LEU A 347 36.92 -17.19 5.00
C LEU A 347 36.44 -16.36 3.81
N ASN A 348 35.69 -16.98 2.89
CA ASN A 348 35.17 -16.33 1.69
C ASN A 348 33.85 -15.59 1.95
N TYR A 349 33.07 -16.04 2.94
CA TYR A 349 31.78 -15.47 3.30
C TYR A 349 31.68 -15.26 4.82
N PRO A 350 32.06 -14.07 5.34
CA PRO A 350 32.02 -13.77 6.78
C PRO A 350 30.64 -13.97 7.43
N ILE A 351 29.57 -13.85 6.65
CA ILE A 351 28.19 -14.18 7.06
C ILE A 351 28.03 -15.62 7.58
N LEU A 352 28.75 -16.59 6.99
CA LEU A 352 28.71 -17.99 7.39
C LEU A 352 29.39 -18.20 8.75
N LYS A 353 30.38 -17.38 9.09
CA LYS A 353 31.03 -17.43 10.41
C LYS A 353 30.05 -17.05 11.53
N LEU A 354 29.21 -16.03 11.31
CA LEU A 354 28.17 -15.66 12.27
C LEU A 354 27.15 -16.78 12.47
N LEU A 355 26.70 -17.38 11.37
CA LEU A 355 25.75 -18.49 11.42
C LEU A 355 26.34 -19.68 12.18
N TYR A 356 27.58 -20.06 11.85
CA TYR A 356 28.29 -21.16 12.51
C TYR A 356 28.50 -20.93 14.02
N GLN A 357 28.80 -19.70 14.43
CA GLN A 357 28.92 -19.33 15.85
C GLN A 357 27.61 -19.48 16.64
N GLN A 358 26.47 -19.53 15.97
CA GLN A 358 25.16 -19.74 16.58
C GLN A 358 24.67 -21.19 16.51
N GLY A 359 25.51 -22.12 16.05
CA GLY A 359 25.16 -23.54 15.91
C GLY A 359 24.52 -23.90 14.57
N ILE A 360 24.37 -22.95 13.65
CA ILE A 360 23.84 -23.21 12.31
C ILE A 360 24.95 -23.81 11.46
N THR A 361 24.76 -25.05 11.03
CA THR A 361 25.75 -25.80 10.25
C THR A 361 25.42 -25.82 8.76
N SER A 362 24.17 -25.52 8.39
CA SER A 362 23.68 -25.56 7.00
C SER A 362 22.91 -24.30 6.63
N TYR A 363 23.15 -23.77 5.43
CA TYR A 363 22.52 -22.51 4.99
C TYR A 363 22.32 -22.46 3.47
N ALA A 364 21.18 -21.94 3.04
CA ALA A 364 20.95 -21.54 1.66
C ALA A 364 20.22 -20.20 1.56
N LEU A 365 20.51 -19.48 0.48
CA LEU A 365 19.89 -18.21 0.12
C LEU A 365 19.47 -18.27 -1.34
N PHE A 366 18.18 -18.11 -1.58
CA PHE A 366 17.57 -18.14 -2.90
C PHE A 366 17.00 -16.77 -3.26
N PRO A 367 17.51 -16.11 -4.33
CA PRO A 367 16.88 -14.90 -4.83
C PRO A 367 15.51 -15.22 -5.45
N LEU A 368 14.51 -14.42 -5.10
CA LEU A 368 13.14 -14.55 -5.58
C LEU A 368 12.83 -13.44 -6.58
N TYR A 369 12.21 -13.82 -7.70
CA TYR A 369 11.94 -12.92 -8.82
C TYR A 369 10.45 -12.84 -9.11
N TYR A 370 9.93 -11.62 -9.23
CA TYR A 370 8.58 -11.34 -9.69
C TYR A 370 8.66 -10.50 -10.97
N ASN A 371 8.07 -10.99 -12.07
CA ASN A 371 8.12 -10.34 -13.39
C ASN A 371 9.54 -9.93 -13.84
N GLY A 372 10.54 -10.76 -13.54
CA GLY A 372 11.95 -10.53 -13.91
C GLY A 372 12.70 -9.53 -13.01
N LYS A 373 12.04 -8.94 -12.01
CA LYS A 373 12.68 -8.11 -10.98
C LYS A 373 12.90 -8.92 -9.70
N ILE A 374 14.03 -8.71 -9.04
CA ILE A 374 14.25 -9.30 -7.71
C ILE A 374 13.34 -8.60 -6.69
N VAL A 375 12.61 -9.39 -5.91
CA VAL A 375 11.70 -8.89 -4.85
C VAL A 375 12.21 -9.22 -3.46
N GLY A 376 13.24 -10.05 -3.36
CA GLY A 376 13.83 -10.44 -2.08
C GLY A 376 14.55 -11.76 -2.17
N CYS A 377 14.78 -12.36 -1.00
CA CYS A 377 15.35 -13.70 -0.89
C CYS A 377 14.59 -14.59 0.09
N LEU A 378 14.62 -15.89 -0.19
CA LEU A 378 14.30 -16.95 0.75
C LEU A 378 15.59 -17.46 1.41
N GLU A 379 15.66 -17.32 2.72
CA GLU A 379 16.69 -17.93 3.58
C GLU A 379 16.20 -19.29 4.07
N VAL A 380 17.08 -20.28 4.03
CA VAL A 380 16.84 -21.64 4.52
C VAL A 380 18.03 -22.04 5.38
N TYR A 381 17.80 -22.50 6.60
CA TYR A 381 18.88 -22.86 7.52
C TYR A 381 18.51 -24.02 8.45
N ALA A 382 19.52 -24.75 8.91
CA ALA A 382 19.37 -25.86 9.84
C ALA A 382 20.64 -26.05 10.68
N ASP A 383 20.47 -26.66 11.85
CA ASP A 383 21.57 -26.96 12.79
C ASP A 383 22.21 -28.33 12.50
N ASP A 384 21.59 -29.15 11.66
CA ASP A 384 22.04 -30.49 11.26
C ASP A 384 22.28 -30.57 9.73
N PRO A 385 23.50 -30.92 9.26
CA PRO A 385 23.81 -31.06 7.83
C PRO A 385 23.08 -32.21 7.13
N GLU A 386 22.66 -33.25 7.84
CA GLU A 386 21.96 -34.39 7.23
C GLU A 386 20.56 -34.00 6.72
N VAL A 387 19.98 -32.96 7.32
CA VAL A 387 18.66 -32.43 6.96
C VAL A 387 18.68 -31.69 5.61
N PHE A 388 19.83 -31.17 5.21
CA PHE A 388 19.99 -30.27 4.07
C PHE A 388 20.25 -31.01 2.74
N ASN A 389 19.29 -31.84 2.31
CA ASN A 389 19.45 -32.65 1.09
C ASN A 389 18.95 -31.93 -0.19
N SER A 390 19.54 -32.25 -1.34
CA SER A 390 19.21 -31.61 -2.64
C SER A 390 17.75 -31.83 -3.07
N LYS A 391 17.18 -33.00 -2.77
CA LYS A 391 15.80 -33.36 -3.09
C LYS A 391 14.79 -32.49 -2.33
N SER A 392 15.07 -32.21 -1.06
CA SER A 392 14.31 -31.32 -0.18
C SER A 392 14.34 -29.89 -0.70
N LEU A 393 15.51 -29.39 -1.11
CA LEU A 393 15.64 -28.05 -1.66
C LEU A 393 14.92 -27.89 -3.01
N SER A 394 14.95 -28.91 -3.88
CA SER A 394 14.22 -28.85 -5.15
C SER A 394 12.70 -28.80 -4.97
N LYS A 395 12.15 -29.33 -3.87
CA LYS A 395 10.72 -29.17 -3.58
C LYS A 395 10.35 -27.72 -3.24
N LEU A 396 11.26 -26.94 -2.65
CA LEU A 396 11.02 -25.53 -2.33
C LEU A 396 10.86 -24.66 -3.59
N GLU A 397 11.48 -25.06 -4.70
CA GLU A 397 11.38 -24.32 -5.97
C GLU A 397 9.91 -24.22 -6.45
N LEU A 398 9.06 -25.19 -6.08
CA LEU A 398 7.62 -25.16 -6.37
C LEU A 398 6.89 -24.00 -5.66
N ALA A 399 7.41 -23.53 -4.53
CA ALA A 399 6.84 -22.42 -3.77
C ALA A 399 7.35 -21.05 -4.23
N PHE A 400 8.44 -20.98 -5.03
CA PHE A 400 9.07 -19.70 -5.40
C PHE A 400 8.12 -18.71 -6.07
N PRO A 401 7.22 -19.09 -6.99
CA PRO A 401 6.28 -18.14 -7.59
C PRO A 401 5.34 -17.51 -6.55
N LEU A 402 4.82 -18.32 -5.62
CA LEU A 402 3.92 -17.87 -4.56
C LEU A 402 4.64 -16.95 -3.58
N LEU A 403 5.85 -17.35 -3.14
CA LEU A 403 6.68 -16.53 -2.25
C LEU A 403 7.09 -15.21 -2.91
N SER A 404 7.41 -15.23 -4.21
CA SER A 404 7.74 -14.00 -4.96
C SER A 404 6.55 -13.05 -5.03
N GLN A 405 5.33 -13.59 -5.22
CA GLN A 405 4.10 -12.78 -5.17
C GLN A 405 3.86 -12.20 -3.79
N LEU A 406 4.03 -12.99 -2.72
CA LEU A 406 3.90 -12.50 -1.35
C LEU A 406 4.87 -11.36 -1.07
N LEU A 407 6.16 -11.53 -1.39
CA LEU A 407 7.17 -10.49 -1.20
C LEU A 407 6.83 -9.21 -1.97
N GLN A 408 6.33 -9.35 -3.20
CA GLN A 408 5.88 -8.20 -3.99
C GLN A 408 4.73 -7.45 -3.31
N ASN A 409 3.76 -8.16 -2.74
CA ASN A 409 2.64 -7.56 -2.01
C ASN A 409 3.15 -6.82 -0.76
N LEU A 410 4.02 -7.45 0.03
CA LEU A 410 4.64 -6.82 1.20
C LEU A 410 5.42 -5.54 0.84
N ILE A 411 6.12 -5.53 -0.29
CA ILE A 411 6.80 -4.32 -0.79
C ILE A 411 5.80 -3.22 -1.17
N ILE A 412 4.68 -3.57 -1.79
CA ILE A 412 3.64 -2.60 -2.17
C ILE A 412 3.02 -1.98 -0.93
N ASP A 413 2.63 -2.80 0.04
CA ASP A 413 1.99 -2.34 1.27
C ASP A 413 2.93 -1.42 2.06
N PHE A 414 4.19 -1.81 2.19
CA PHE A 414 5.18 -0.99 2.88
C PHE A 414 5.43 0.37 2.19
N ASN A 415 5.45 0.41 0.86
CA ASN A 415 5.53 1.66 0.11
C ASN A 415 4.27 2.53 0.29
N HIS A 416 3.11 1.89 0.43
CA HIS A 416 1.86 2.58 0.74
C HIS A 416 1.91 3.18 2.14
N ASP A 417 2.41 2.45 3.14
CA ASP A 417 2.58 2.95 4.51
C ASP A 417 3.52 4.15 4.59
N ILE A 418 4.67 4.10 3.91
CA ILE A 418 5.58 5.26 3.79
C ILE A 418 4.83 6.45 3.20
N THR A 419 4.06 6.23 2.13
CA THR A 419 3.32 7.29 1.46
C THR A 419 2.25 7.88 2.38
N ASN A 420 1.53 7.03 3.12
CA ASN A 420 0.50 7.44 4.08
C ASN A 420 1.09 8.29 5.20
N VAL A 421 2.19 7.83 5.83
CA VAL A 421 2.92 8.60 6.84
C VAL A 421 3.36 9.93 6.27
N ILE A 422 3.85 9.95 5.02
CA ILE A 422 4.25 11.19 4.38
C ILE A 422 3.06 12.13 4.21
N THR A 423 1.93 11.65 3.68
CA THR A 423 0.74 12.49 3.44
C THR A 423 0.04 12.94 4.71
N GLU A 424 0.10 12.15 5.80
CA GLU A 424 -0.51 12.49 7.08
C GLU A 424 0.34 13.53 7.83
N LYS A 425 1.67 13.35 7.82
CA LYS A 425 2.60 14.18 8.60
C LYS A 425 3.17 15.36 7.81
N PHE A 426 3.18 15.29 6.48
CA PHE A 426 3.82 16.26 5.61
C PHE A 426 2.91 16.60 4.40
N THR A 427 3.00 17.83 3.88
CA THR A 427 2.26 18.25 2.66
C THR A 427 3.14 18.21 1.42
N ALA A 428 2.60 18.61 0.27
CA ALA A 428 3.22 18.51 -1.06
C ALA A 428 4.74 18.79 -1.05
N LEU A 429 5.51 17.72 -1.21
CA LEU A 429 6.98 17.75 -1.11
C LEU A 429 7.62 17.98 -2.47
N GLN A 430 8.65 18.83 -2.51
CA GLN A 430 9.48 18.98 -3.68
C GLN A 430 10.41 17.77 -3.85
N PRO A 431 10.68 17.31 -5.09
CA PRO A 431 11.55 16.16 -5.33
C PRO A 431 12.93 16.24 -4.68
N SER A 432 13.51 17.45 -4.58
CA SER A 432 14.83 17.71 -4.02
C SER A 432 14.97 17.33 -2.54
N VAL A 433 13.88 17.40 -1.77
CA VAL A 433 13.87 17.09 -0.33
C VAL A 433 13.11 15.81 -0.01
N GLN A 434 12.29 15.29 -0.94
CA GLN A 434 11.41 14.13 -0.74
C GLN A 434 12.14 12.91 -0.18
N TRP A 435 13.39 12.68 -0.59
CA TRP A 435 14.20 11.56 -0.12
C TRP A 435 14.37 11.55 1.41
N ARG A 436 14.54 12.73 2.03
CA ARG A 436 14.73 12.86 3.49
C ARG A 436 13.45 12.60 4.25
N PHE A 437 12.31 13.03 3.69
CA PHE A 437 10.98 12.72 4.24
C PHE A 437 10.67 11.22 4.17
N ARG A 438 11.05 10.56 3.07
CA ARG A 438 10.94 9.09 2.93
C ARG A 438 11.80 8.34 3.94
N GLU A 439 13.02 8.78 4.18
CA GLU A 439 13.86 8.23 5.25
C GLU A 439 13.24 8.40 6.63
N ALA A 440 12.75 9.59 6.96
CA ALA A 440 12.10 9.85 8.22
C ALA A 440 10.86 8.95 8.43
N ALA A 441 10.04 8.79 7.40
CA ALA A 441 8.88 7.88 7.42
C ALA A 441 9.31 6.41 7.56
N PHE A 442 10.37 5.98 6.87
CA PHE A 442 10.92 4.64 7.00
C PHE A 442 11.39 4.35 8.43
N HIS A 443 12.19 5.25 9.02
CA HIS A 443 12.64 5.12 10.42
C HIS A 443 11.47 5.12 11.39
N TYR A 444 10.42 5.91 11.11
CA TYR A 444 9.23 5.99 11.95
C TYR A 444 8.46 4.67 12.03
N ILE A 445 8.33 3.99 10.89
CA ILE A 445 7.68 2.67 10.79
C ILE A 445 8.55 1.60 11.46
N VAL A 446 9.81 1.46 11.04
CA VAL A 446 10.72 0.37 11.46
C VAL A 446 11.15 0.45 12.93
N SER A 447 11.07 1.62 13.57
CA SER A 447 11.36 1.76 15.01
C SER A 447 10.18 1.36 15.92
N GLY A 448 9.00 1.07 15.34
CA GLY A 448 7.76 0.92 16.09
C GLY A 448 7.30 2.22 16.76
N ALA A 449 7.82 3.37 16.31
CA ALA A 449 7.44 4.68 16.84
C ALA A 449 5.98 5.03 16.51
N GLN A 450 5.48 4.54 15.37
CA GLN A 450 4.08 4.69 14.96
C GLN A 450 3.12 4.03 15.95
N GLU A 451 3.34 2.76 16.31
CA GLU A 451 2.51 2.03 17.28
C GLU A 451 2.52 2.68 18.66
N LYS A 452 3.65 3.29 19.02
CA LYS A 452 3.87 3.97 20.30
C LYS A 452 3.47 5.45 20.29
N ASN A 453 2.95 5.97 19.17
CA ASN A 453 2.63 7.39 18.97
C ASN A 453 3.77 8.34 19.37
N LEU A 454 5.01 7.95 19.09
CA LEU A 454 6.19 8.80 19.29
C LEU A 454 6.26 9.88 18.18
N PRO A 455 6.96 11.00 18.42
CA PRO A 455 7.18 12.00 17.37
C PRO A 455 8.10 11.44 16.28
N ILE A 456 7.78 11.77 15.02
CA ILE A 456 8.66 11.50 13.88
C ILE A 456 9.95 12.31 14.01
N GLU A 457 11.06 11.78 13.47
CA GLU A 457 12.33 12.50 13.47
C GLU A 457 12.20 13.85 12.75
N ARG A 458 12.89 14.87 13.26
CA ARG A 458 12.85 16.20 12.69
C ARG A 458 13.65 16.24 11.39
N ILE A 459 13.05 16.81 10.36
CA ILE A 459 13.69 16.98 9.05
C ILE A 459 14.51 18.25 9.09
N TYR A 460 15.80 18.09 8.85
CA TYR A 460 16.82 19.10 9.11
C TYR A 460 17.90 19.03 8.03
N PHE A 461 18.31 20.19 7.54
CA PHE A 461 19.39 20.33 6.57
C PHE A 461 20.41 21.35 7.08
N GLU A 462 21.63 20.87 7.30
CA GLU A 462 22.75 21.69 7.76
C GLU A 462 23.42 22.42 6.59
N GLN A 463 23.99 23.58 6.90
CA GLN A 463 24.96 24.27 6.05
C GLN A 463 24.46 24.50 4.60
N VAL A 464 23.21 24.91 4.46
CA VAL A 464 22.61 25.27 3.17
C VAL A 464 22.86 26.76 2.86
N GLN A 465 23.12 27.06 1.60
CA GLN A 465 23.17 28.41 1.10
C GLN A 465 21.76 28.96 0.86
N PRO A 466 21.40 30.10 1.47
CA PRO A 466 20.14 30.77 1.19
C PRO A 466 20.24 31.78 0.05
N PHE A 467 19.20 31.85 -0.77
CA PHE A 467 18.98 32.93 -1.75
C PHE A 467 17.59 33.49 -1.54
N TYR A 468 17.50 34.81 -1.38
CA TYR A 468 16.22 35.49 -1.16
C TYR A 468 15.99 36.57 -2.20
N GLY A 469 14.76 36.64 -2.69
CA GLY A 469 14.28 37.75 -3.51
C GLY A 469 12.85 38.14 -3.16
N ALA A 470 12.56 39.43 -3.29
CA ALA A 470 11.24 39.99 -3.08
C ALA A 470 10.82 40.87 -4.26
N ILE A 471 9.62 40.64 -4.77
CA ILE A 471 8.95 41.47 -5.75
C ILE A 471 7.65 41.97 -5.11
N ASP A 472 7.60 43.24 -4.72
CA ASP A 472 6.43 43.82 -4.07
C ASP A 472 5.72 44.83 -4.98
N ILE A 473 4.45 45.11 -4.70
CA ILE A 473 3.66 46.14 -5.40
C ILE A 473 3.79 47.45 -4.63
N LYS A 474 4.35 48.47 -5.28
CA LYS A 474 4.53 49.79 -4.68
C LYS A 474 3.20 50.36 -4.22
N ASP A 475 3.17 50.77 -2.95
CA ASP A 475 2.03 51.41 -2.30
C ASP A 475 0.74 50.56 -2.37
N SER A 476 0.86 49.22 -2.35
CA SER A 476 -0.26 48.27 -2.45
C SER A 476 -1.38 48.62 -1.45
N SER A 477 -1.02 48.85 -0.19
CA SER A 477 -1.94 49.16 0.90
C SER A 477 -2.67 50.49 0.67
N ILE A 478 -1.96 51.51 0.17
CA ILE A 478 -2.56 52.82 -0.15
C ILE A 478 -3.55 52.69 -1.31
N LYS A 479 -3.16 51.96 -2.36
CA LYS A 479 -4.01 51.72 -3.53
C LYS A 479 -5.26 50.88 -3.18
N ARG A 480 -5.10 49.86 -2.34
CA ARG A 480 -6.19 49.04 -1.82
C ARG A 480 -7.18 49.89 -1.03
N ASN A 481 -6.68 50.69 -0.09
CA ASN A 481 -7.51 51.55 0.75
C ASN A 481 -8.23 52.62 -0.08
N ARG A 482 -7.58 53.18 -1.10
CA ARG A 482 -8.22 54.10 -2.04
C ARG A 482 -9.37 53.44 -2.79
N ALA A 483 -9.17 52.24 -3.34
CA ALA A 483 -10.22 51.49 -4.03
C ALA A 483 -11.42 51.20 -3.11
N ILE A 484 -11.15 50.84 -1.86
CA ILE A 484 -12.18 50.66 -0.82
C ILE A 484 -12.99 51.95 -0.61
N ARG A 485 -12.31 53.09 -0.46
CA ARG A 485 -12.96 54.39 -0.23
C ARG A 485 -13.81 54.85 -1.42
N GLU A 486 -13.32 54.68 -2.65
CA GLU A 486 -14.06 55.02 -3.88
C GLU A 486 -15.34 54.18 -4.02
N ASP A 487 -15.29 52.90 -3.65
CA ASP A 487 -16.47 52.02 -3.60
C ASP A 487 -17.46 52.42 -2.50
N LEU A 488 -16.96 52.80 -1.31
CA LEU A 488 -17.79 53.31 -0.23
C LEU A 488 -18.50 54.62 -0.63
N TYR A 489 -17.84 55.50 -1.36
CA TYR A 489 -18.46 56.73 -1.87
C TYR A 489 -19.69 56.43 -2.75
N ILE A 490 -19.57 55.46 -3.66
CA ILE A 490 -20.70 55.01 -4.51
C ILE A 490 -21.84 54.45 -3.64
N ASN A 491 -21.53 53.68 -2.61
CA ASN A 491 -22.54 53.18 -1.66
C ASN A 491 -23.27 54.32 -0.95
N PHE A 492 -22.53 55.32 -0.50
CA PHE A 492 -23.09 56.47 0.20
C PHE A 492 -23.96 57.33 -0.70
N GLU A 493 -23.59 57.56 -1.95
CA GLU A 493 -24.43 58.29 -2.91
C GLU A 493 -25.77 57.57 -3.15
N ILE A 494 -25.75 56.25 -3.28
CA ILE A 494 -26.98 55.45 -3.43
C ILE A 494 -27.85 55.53 -2.17
N LEU A 495 -27.22 55.50 -0.99
CA LEU A 495 -27.90 55.58 0.29
C LEU A 495 -28.49 56.97 0.56
N GLU A 496 -27.77 58.04 0.24
CA GLU A 496 -28.26 59.41 0.37
C GLU A 496 -29.51 59.65 -0.50
N ASN A 497 -29.50 59.16 -1.75
CA ASN A 497 -30.64 59.20 -2.64
C ASN A 497 -31.86 58.44 -2.06
N LEU A 498 -31.63 57.28 -1.45
CA LEU A 498 -32.68 56.52 -0.75
C LEU A 498 -33.26 57.33 0.42
N LEU A 499 -32.40 57.86 1.29
CA LEU A 499 -32.82 58.61 2.48
C LEU A 499 -33.59 59.89 2.12
N LEU A 500 -33.16 60.63 1.10
CA LEU A 500 -33.88 61.80 0.58
C LEU A 500 -35.26 61.41 0.01
N SER A 501 -35.34 60.29 -0.70
CA SER A 501 -36.60 59.78 -1.25
C SER A 501 -37.58 59.33 -0.17
N ILE A 502 -37.05 58.69 0.89
CA ILE A 502 -37.82 58.34 2.09
C ILE A 502 -38.34 59.63 2.77
N LYS A 503 -37.47 60.64 2.98
CA LYS A 503 -37.84 61.93 3.58
C LYS A 503 -39.07 62.55 2.92
N ASN A 504 -39.04 62.60 1.59
CA ASN A 504 -40.07 63.26 0.79
C ASN A 504 -41.42 62.52 0.82
N LYS A 505 -41.42 61.19 1.06
CA LYS A 505 -42.65 60.39 1.11
C LYS A 505 -43.36 60.44 2.45
N ILE A 506 -42.64 60.30 3.55
CA ILE A 506 -43.24 60.09 4.88
C ILE A 506 -43.05 61.28 5.85
N ASN A 507 -42.52 62.40 5.35
CA ASN A 507 -42.26 63.63 6.12
C ASN A 507 -41.55 63.31 7.45
N LEU A 508 -40.61 62.36 7.39
CA LEU A 508 -39.88 61.86 8.55
C LEU A 508 -38.91 62.93 9.04
N ASP A 509 -38.92 63.19 10.34
CA ASP A 509 -37.93 64.04 10.98
C ASP A 509 -36.63 63.23 11.12
N ILE A 510 -35.82 63.22 10.05
CA ILE A 510 -34.58 62.44 9.95
C ILE A 510 -33.64 62.70 11.13
N ASP A 511 -33.74 63.87 11.76
CA ASP A 511 -32.94 64.26 12.93
C ASP A 511 -33.31 63.54 14.24
N GLN A 512 -34.43 62.79 14.32
CA GLN A 512 -34.80 62.03 15.53
C GLN A 512 -34.69 60.51 15.37
N ASP A 513 -34.91 59.98 14.15
CA ASP A 513 -35.05 58.52 13.93
C ASP A 513 -33.89 57.85 13.18
N LEU A 514 -32.95 58.60 12.58
CA LEU A 514 -31.72 58.05 12.03
C LEU A 514 -30.64 58.01 13.13
N PRO A 515 -29.83 56.94 13.28
CA PRO A 515 -28.71 56.95 14.21
C PRO A 515 -27.81 58.17 13.95
N LYS A 516 -27.73 59.08 14.93
CA LYS A 516 -26.94 60.34 14.86
C LYS A 516 -25.44 60.07 14.91
N GLU A 517 -24.91 59.43 13.88
CA GLU A 517 -23.49 59.50 13.55
C GLU A 517 -23.34 60.44 12.35
N THR A 518 -23.86 61.66 12.47
CA THR A 518 -23.69 62.75 11.49
C THR A 518 -22.22 63.07 11.19
N SER A 519 -21.29 62.58 12.02
CA SER A 519 -19.85 62.62 11.79
C SER A 519 -19.35 61.67 10.69
N ILE A 520 -20.09 60.61 10.32
CA ILE A 520 -19.67 59.63 9.31
C ILE A 520 -19.97 60.10 7.87
N TRP A 521 -20.89 61.05 7.72
CA TRP A 521 -21.45 61.48 6.43
C TRP A 521 -20.83 62.78 5.90
N ASN A 522 -19.82 63.33 6.58
CA ASN A 522 -19.21 64.58 6.16
C ASN A 522 -18.24 64.33 5.00
N PHE A 523 -18.74 64.52 3.77
CA PHE A 523 -18.02 64.33 2.50
C PHE A 523 -16.68 65.08 2.37
N LYS A 524 -16.36 66.00 3.30
CA LYS A 524 -15.14 66.82 3.27
C LYS A 524 -13.89 66.17 3.91
N GLU A 525 -14.02 65.05 4.63
CA GLU A 525 -12.91 64.40 5.35
C GLU A 525 -12.56 62.98 4.80
N PHE A 526 -13.07 62.61 3.63
CA PHE A 526 -12.94 61.25 3.06
C PHE A 526 -11.51 60.82 2.70
N GLU A 527 -10.60 61.75 2.45
CA GLU A 527 -9.19 61.42 2.15
C GLU A 527 -8.43 60.89 3.39
N GLU A 528 -8.95 61.12 4.60
CA GLU A 528 -8.30 60.81 5.88
C GLU A 528 -8.90 59.62 6.64
N LEU A 529 -9.92 58.94 6.08
CA LEU A 529 -10.57 57.79 6.75
C LEU A 529 -9.55 56.72 7.13
N SER A 530 -9.42 56.47 8.43
CA SER A 530 -8.59 55.42 8.99
C SER A 530 -9.18 54.03 8.73
N ASP A 531 -8.34 52.99 8.78
CA ASP A 531 -8.78 51.60 8.59
C ASP A 531 -9.88 51.20 9.59
N GLN A 532 -9.86 51.75 10.81
CA GLN A 532 -10.89 51.50 11.82
C GLN A 532 -12.24 52.12 11.44
N GLU A 533 -12.25 53.29 10.82
CA GLU A 533 -13.47 53.97 10.38
C GLU A 533 -14.07 53.26 9.17
N ILE A 534 -13.22 52.81 8.23
CA ILE A 534 -13.64 51.97 7.10
C ILE A 534 -14.38 50.72 7.60
N LEU A 535 -13.82 50.01 8.58
CA LEU A 535 -14.44 48.80 9.15
C LEU A 535 -15.77 49.10 9.84
N LYS A 536 -15.89 50.21 10.58
CA LYS A 536 -17.14 50.63 11.22
C LYS A 536 -18.21 50.95 10.19
N ILE A 537 -17.84 51.65 9.12
CA ILE A 537 -18.74 52.00 8.01
C ILE A 537 -19.25 50.74 7.32
N GLU A 538 -18.36 49.78 7.03
CA GLU A 538 -18.75 48.52 6.41
C GLU A 538 -19.71 47.71 7.30
N ASP A 539 -19.45 47.63 8.61
CA ASP A 539 -20.36 46.97 9.55
C ASP A 539 -21.74 47.65 9.60
N TYR A 540 -21.76 48.98 9.63
CA TYR A 540 -23.00 49.75 9.60
C TYR A 540 -23.80 49.46 8.33
N LEU A 541 -23.18 49.57 7.15
CA LEU A 541 -23.83 49.34 5.85
C LEU A 541 -24.32 47.89 5.67
N GLN A 542 -23.56 46.91 6.18
CA GLN A 542 -23.88 45.49 5.97
C GLN A 542 -24.81 44.89 7.02
N ARG A 543 -24.78 45.39 8.27
CA ARG A 543 -25.52 44.77 9.39
C ARG A 543 -26.56 45.68 10.00
N GLN A 544 -26.24 46.94 10.26
CA GLN A 544 -27.10 47.83 11.03
C GLN A 544 -28.16 48.49 10.15
N LEU A 545 -27.75 49.03 9.01
CA LEU A 545 -28.62 49.70 8.05
C LEU A 545 -29.71 48.77 7.47
N PRO A 546 -29.43 47.51 7.07
CA PRO A 546 -30.47 46.62 6.57
C PRO A 546 -31.57 46.33 7.60
N LEU A 547 -31.19 46.13 8.87
CA LEU A 547 -32.15 45.92 9.96
C LEU A 547 -33.06 47.13 10.15
N TYR A 548 -32.48 48.33 10.09
CA TYR A 548 -33.23 49.58 10.19
C TYR A 548 -34.20 49.78 9.02
N LEU A 549 -33.76 49.54 7.78
CA LEU A 549 -34.61 49.65 6.60
C LEU A 549 -35.75 48.62 6.59
N GLU A 550 -35.52 47.41 7.10
CA GLU A 550 -36.56 46.39 7.29
C GLU A 550 -37.59 46.79 8.36
N GLN A 551 -37.14 47.40 9.48
CA GLN A 551 -38.05 47.95 10.49
C GLN A 551 -38.90 49.11 9.95
N LEU A 552 -38.28 50.03 9.21
CA LEU A 552 -38.99 51.13 8.53
C LEU A 552 -40.05 50.60 7.55
N LYS A 553 -39.73 49.56 6.78
CA LYS A 553 -40.68 48.90 5.87
C LYS A 553 -41.87 48.31 6.62
N HIS A 554 -41.67 47.72 7.80
CA HIS A 554 -42.77 47.21 8.64
C HIS A 554 -43.69 48.32 9.15
N SER A 555 -43.14 49.48 9.52
CA SER A 555 -43.91 50.62 10.01
C SER A 555 -44.58 51.41 8.89
N HIS A 556 -43.99 51.45 7.69
CA HIS A 556 -44.45 52.20 6.53
C HIS A 556 -44.44 51.35 5.25
N PRO A 557 -45.50 50.58 4.98
CA PRO A 557 -45.58 49.70 3.79
C PRO A 557 -45.40 50.45 2.45
N GLU A 558 -45.71 51.74 2.38
CA GLU A 558 -45.50 52.59 1.19
C GLU A 558 -44.02 52.79 0.76
N LEU A 559 -43.07 52.39 1.61
CA LEU A 559 -41.64 52.38 1.33
C LEU A 559 -41.13 51.04 0.75
N GLU A 560 -41.95 49.99 0.72
CA GLU A 560 -41.54 48.62 0.37
C GLU A 560 -40.79 48.56 -0.96
N GLN A 561 -41.34 49.17 -2.02
CA GLN A 561 -40.72 49.19 -3.34
C GLN A 561 -39.34 49.89 -3.32
N MET A 562 -39.21 50.99 -2.58
CA MET A 562 -38.00 51.81 -2.55
C MET A 562 -36.86 51.12 -1.79
N VAL A 563 -37.20 50.48 -0.66
CA VAL A 563 -36.27 49.66 0.12
C VAL A 563 -35.84 48.42 -0.67
N HIS A 564 -36.78 47.78 -1.38
CA HIS A 564 -36.47 46.65 -2.26
C HIS A 564 -35.51 47.05 -3.39
N GLU A 565 -35.75 48.18 -4.06
CA GLU A 565 -34.86 48.71 -5.11
C GLU A 565 -33.44 48.98 -4.59
N TYR A 566 -33.30 49.53 -3.38
CA TYR A 566 -31.99 49.69 -2.72
C TYR A 566 -31.30 48.34 -2.46
N PHE A 567 -32.02 47.35 -1.94
CA PHE A 567 -31.43 46.02 -1.71
C PHE A 567 -31.07 45.28 -2.99
N GLU A 568 -31.84 45.45 -4.07
CA GLU A 568 -31.49 44.89 -5.38
C GLU A 568 -30.25 45.58 -5.98
N LEU A 569 -30.13 46.90 -5.83
CA LEU A 569 -28.91 47.63 -6.19
C LEU A 569 -27.72 47.20 -5.33
N SER A 570 -27.93 46.93 -4.04
CA SER A 570 -26.85 46.49 -3.16
C SER A 570 -26.42 45.03 -3.36
N LYS A 571 -27.30 44.20 -3.92
CA LYS A 571 -26.97 42.85 -4.40
C LYS A 571 -26.11 42.87 -5.67
N GLN A 572 -26.11 43.96 -6.46
CA GLN A 572 -25.24 44.11 -7.63
C GLN A 572 -23.80 44.43 -7.23
N LYS A 573 -23.10 43.44 -6.66
CA LYS A 573 -21.71 43.54 -6.19
C LYS A 573 -20.75 44.13 -7.23
N ALA A 574 -20.98 43.90 -8.52
CA ALA A 574 -20.13 44.43 -9.59
C ALA A 574 -20.14 45.97 -9.68
N ARG A 575 -21.23 46.63 -9.26
CA ARG A 575 -21.33 48.10 -9.26
C ARG A 575 -20.78 48.72 -7.97
N LEU A 576 -21.04 48.07 -6.84
CA LEU A 576 -20.64 48.58 -5.52
C LEU A 576 -19.18 48.28 -5.14
N TYR A 577 -18.59 47.23 -5.71
CA TYR A 577 -17.21 46.82 -5.45
C TYR A 577 -16.33 46.97 -6.68
N LYS A 578 -16.70 47.88 -7.59
CA LYS A 578 -16.05 48.03 -8.89
C LYS A 578 -14.56 48.28 -8.72
N ASN A 579 -14.16 49.24 -7.90
CA ASN A 579 -12.77 49.64 -7.77
C ASN A 579 -11.92 48.57 -7.05
N ARG A 580 -12.49 47.88 -6.06
CA ARG A 580 -11.84 46.70 -5.45
C ARG A 580 -11.62 45.58 -6.47
N ILE A 581 -12.58 45.31 -7.34
CA ILE A 581 -12.44 44.30 -8.40
C ILE A 581 -11.33 44.70 -9.37
N LEU A 582 -11.25 45.97 -9.79
CA LEU A 582 -10.19 46.46 -10.67
C LEU A 582 -8.80 46.37 -10.01
N TYR A 583 -8.71 46.68 -8.70
CA TYR A 583 -7.49 46.49 -7.91
C TYR A 583 -7.06 45.03 -7.88
N GLU A 584 -7.96 44.12 -7.49
CA GLU A 584 -7.69 42.69 -7.40
C GLU A 584 -7.29 42.10 -8.76
N ASN A 585 -7.96 42.50 -9.84
CA ASN A 585 -7.62 42.06 -11.19
C ASN A 585 -6.21 42.49 -11.60
N SER A 586 -5.85 43.75 -11.34
CA SER A 586 -4.52 44.28 -11.65
C SER A 586 -3.43 43.58 -10.84
N MET A 587 -3.65 43.41 -9.54
CA MET A 587 -2.77 42.70 -8.62
C MET A 587 -2.59 41.22 -9.03
N GLN A 588 -3.67 40.54 -9.40
CA GLN A 588 -3.60 39.16 -9.88
C GLN A 588 -2.85 39.03 -11.20
N ARG A 589 -3.01 39.98 -12.14
CA ARG A 589 -2.25 39.97 -13.41
C ARG A 589 -0.74 40.12 -13.16
N ILE A 590 -0.34 41.02 -12.27
CA ILE A 590 1.06 41.17 -11.84
C ILE A 590 1.56 39.86 -11.23
N ASN A 591 0.87 39.34 -10.20
CA ASN A 591 1.29 38.14 -9.48
C ASN A 591 1.34 36.89 -10.38
N ARG A 592 0.43 36.75 -11.36
CA ARG A 592 0.50 35.66 -12.36
C ARG A 592 1.72 35.80 -13.26
N THR A 593 2.06 37.02 -13.67
CA THR A 593 3.23 37.30 -14.50
C THR A 593 4.51 36.97 -13.74
N VAL A 594 4.66 37.47 -12.51
CA VAL A 594 5.80 37.17 -11.62
C VAL A 594 5.89 35.66 -11.37
N GLY A 595 4.78 35.02 -11.01
CA GLY A 595 4.71 33.59 -10.73
C GLY A 595 5.21 32.74 -11.90
N ARG A 596 4.82 33.08 -13.13
CA ARG A 596 5.27 32.38 -14.36
C ARG A 596 6.80 32.47 -14.55
N TYR A 597 7.40 33.64 -14.30
CA TYR A 597 8.85 33.80 -14.38
C TYR A 597 9.58 33.01 -13.28
N LEU A 598 9.04 33.02 -12.06
CA LEU A 598 9.61 32.25 -10.95
C LEU A 598 9.45 30.74 -11.14
N ASP A 599 8.36 30.28 -11.75
CA ASP A 599 8.18 28.87 -12.12
C ASP A 599 9.22 28.42 -13.16
N LYS A 600 9.46 29.26 -14.18
CA LYS A 600 10.51 29.01 -15.17
C LYS A 600 11.89 29.00 -14.51
N PHE A 601 12.15 29.96 -13.62
CA PHE A 601 13.41 30.03 -12.88
C PHE A 601 13.63 28.80 -12.01
N ASN A 602 12.59 28.35 -11.28
CA ASN A 602 12.65 27.10 -10.51
C ASN A 602 12.98 25.90 -11.42
N ALA A 603 12.32 25.76 -12.58
CA ALA A 603 12.65 24.68 -13.51
C ALA A 603 14.10 24.73 -14.02
N GLU A 604 14.61 25.93 -14.31
CA GLU A 604 15.99 26.14 -14.77
C GLU A 604 17.02 25.78 -13.68
N ILE A 605 16.84 26.25 -12.45
CA ILE A 605 17.79 25.97 -11.36
C ILE A 605 17.77 24.50 -10.94
N GLN A 606 16.61 23.84 -10.93
CA GLN A 606 16.50 22.42 -10.58
C GLN A 606 17.23 21.55 -11.60
N ALA A 607 17.31 21.98 -12.86
CA ALA A 607 18.08 21.31 -13.90
C ALA A 607 19.60 21.50 -13.73
N ILE A 608 20.04 22.59 -13.08
CA ILE A 608 21.47 22.83 -12.78
C ILE A 608 21.89 22.04 -11.54
N TYR A 609 21.14 22.16 -10.43
CA TYR A 609 21.41 21.47 -9.19
C TYR A 609 20.15 21.36 -8.32
N PRO A 610 19.84 20.19 -7.71
CA PRO A 610 18.64 20.05 -6.88
C PRO A 610 18.66 21.01 -5.69
N CYS A 611 17.58 21.77 -5.54
CA CYS A 611 17.44 22.75 -4.47
C CYS A 611 16.01 22.80 -3.94
N TYR A 612 15.80 23.38 -2.77
CA TYR A 612 14.45 23.67 -2.29
C TYR A 612 14.07 25.10 -2.68
N PHE A 613 12.96 25.28 -3.38
CA PHE A 613 12.50 26.59 -3.87
C PHE A 613 11.11 26.91 -3.35
N GLU A 614 10.98 27.85 -2.43
CA GLU A 614 9.71 28.24 -1.82
C GLU A 614 9.25 29.61 -2.33
N LYS A 615 7.94 29.75 -2.57
CA LYS A 615 7.30 31.01 -2.98
C LYS A 615 6.29 31.45 -1.92
N PHE A 616 6.38 32.70 -1.51
CA PHE A 616 5.42 33.33 -0.62
C PHE A 616 4.59 34.35 -1.37
N ARG A 617 3.27 34.29 -1.22
CA ARG A 617 2.37 35.25 -1.81
C ARG A 617 1.74 36.09 -0.70
N THR A 618 2.00 37.39 -0.76
CA THR A 618 1.35 38.41 0.07
C THR A 618 0.66 39.38 -0.88
N ASP A 619 0.97 40.68 -0.81
CA ASP A 619 0.55 41.62 -1.83
C ASP A 619 1.38 41.47 -3.12
N GLY A 620 2.67 41.19 -2.96
CA GLY A 620 3.58 40.74 -4.00
C GLY A 620 3.98 39.26 -3.86
N GLN A 621 5.18 38.95 -4.34
CA GLN A 621 5.75 37.61 -4.30
C GLN A 621 7.20 37.62 -3.82
N GLU A 622 7.46 36.86 -2.77
CA GLU A 622 8.80 36.58 -2.26
C GLU A 622 9.17 35.13 -2.58
N PHE A 623 10.47 34.84 -2.63
CA PHE A 623 10.93 33.48 -2.76
C PHE A 623 12.22 33.24 -1.96
N ASP A 624 12.33 32.01 -1.46
CA ASP A 624 13.52 31.47 -0.81
C ASP A 624 14.03 30.28 -1.62
N ILE A 625 15.34 30.22 -1.79
CA ILE A 625 16.02 29.05 -2.35
C ILE A 625 17.03 28.58 -1.33
N TYR A 626 16.96 27.31 -0.95
CA TYR A 626 17.98 26.67 -0.13
C TYR A 626 18.69 25.61 -0.96
N MET A 627 20.02 25.67 -0.94
CA MET A 627 20.85 24.77 -1.71
C MET A 627 22.08 24.36 -0.92
N GLY A 628 22.43 23.08 -0.93
CA GLY A 628 23.65 22.61 -0.29
C GLY A 628 23.87 21.12 -0.48
N GLN A 629 25.03 20.64 -0.02
CA GLN A 629 25.36 19.22 -0.06
C GLN A 629 24.38 18.38 0.78
N SER A 630 23.81 18.96 1.85
CA SER A 630 22.81 18.30 2.70
C SER A 630 21.47 18.07 1.98
N ILE A 631 21.10 18.88 0.98
CA ILE A 631 19.88 18.68 0.18
C ILE A 631 20.11 17.61 -0.90
N ALA A 632 21.29 17.58 -1.52
CA ALA A 632 21.64 16.62 -2.57
C ALA A 632 22.94 15.86 -2.22
N PRO A 633 22.91 14.92 -1.26
CA PRO A 633 24.12 14.27 -0.72
C PRO A 633 24.88 13.41 -1.75
N LEU A 634 24.21 12.95 -2.80
CA LEU A 634 24.79 12.08 -3.83
C LEU A 634 25.41 12.87 -5.01
N ILE A 635 25.17 14.18 -5.09
CA ILE A 635 25.63 15.02 -6.19
C ILE A 635 26.65 16.01 -5.60
N PRO A 636 27.95 15.92 -5.94
CA PRO A 636 28.93 16.88 -5.50
C PRO A 636 28.58 18.29 -6.00
N MET A 637 28.62 19.27 -5.11
CA MET A 637 28.37 20.67 -5.46
C MET A 637 29.55 21.27 -6.26
N PRO A 638 29.33 21.77 -7.50
CA PRO A 638 30.37 22.45 -8.26
C PRO A 638 30.84 23.75 -7.59
N GLU A 639 32.13 24.08 -7.73
CA GLU A 639 32.74 25.26 -7.09
C GLU A 639 32.16 26.59 -7.61
N ASP A 640 31.77 26.65 -8.89
CA ASP A 640 31.26 27.84 -9.57
C ASP A 640 29.72 27.97 -9.52
N LEU A 641 29.03 27.04 -8.86
CA LEU A 641 27.57 26.98 -8.82
C LEU A 641 26.95 28.23 -8.19
N LEU A 642 27.54 28.72 -7.10
CA LEU A 642 27.07 29.92 -6.41
C LEU A 642 27.11 31.15 -7.32
N PHE A 643 28.21 31.32 -8.07
CA PHE A 643 28.35 32.44 -9.00
C PHE A 643 27.31 32.38 -10.12
N THR A 644 27.11 31.17 -10.66
CA THR A 644 26.13 30.91 -11.72
C THR A 644 24.71 31.23 -11.26
N LEU A 645 24.33 30.79 -10.06
CA LEU A 645 22.99 31.02 -9.52
C LEU A 645 22.73 32.46 -9.11
N ARG A 646 23.70 33.16 -8.51
CA ARG A 646 23.55 34.60 -8.20
C ARG A 646 23.38 35.44 -9.45
N PHE A 647 24.16 35.15 -10.50
CA PHE A 647 23.99 35.80 -11.81
C PHE A 647 22.59 35.54 -12.37
N LYS A 648 22.13 34.28 -12.36
CA LYS A 648 20.79 33.89 -12.84
C LYS A 648 19.67 34.54 -12.04
N GLN A 649 19.81 34.63 -10.71
CA GLN A 649 18.84 35.31 -9.84
C GLN A 649 18.70 36.78 -10.23
N LEU A 650 19.81 37.49 -10.45
CA LEU A 650 19.80 38.89 -10.88
C LEU A 650 19.17 39.05 -12.26
N GLU A 651 19.55 38.20 -13.21
CA GLU A 651 19.00 38.18 -14.57
C GLU A 651 17.48 37.97 -14.57
N VAL A 652 16.98 37.00 -13.81
CA VAL A 652 15.54 36.72 -13.69
C VAL A 652 14.80 37.89 -13.05
N ILE A 653 15.33 38.48 -11.99
CA ILE A 653 14.67 39.63 -11.34
C ILE A 653 14.64 40.85 -12.26
N ALA A 654 15.69 41.10 -13.04
CA ALA A 654 15.68 42.15 -14.06
C ALA A 654 14.62 41.89 -15.16
N ASN A 655 14.50 40.64 -15.60
CA ASN A 655 13.47 40.24 -16.57
C ASN A 655 12.05 40.37 -15.99
N ILE A 656 11.85 40.04 -14.71
CA ILE A 656 10.58 40.26 -14.01
C ILE A 656 10.27 41.75 -13.98
N ALA A 657 11.23 42.59 -13.60
CA ALA A 657 11.05 44.04 -13.52
C ALA A 657 10.65 44.67 -14.86
N LYS A 658 11.25 44.20 -15.96
CA LYS A 658 10.85 44.59 -17.30
C LYS A 658 9.44 44.12 -17.64
N ALA A 659 9.14 42.84 -17.41
CA ALA A 659 7.85 42.26 -17.75
C ALA A 659 6.67 42.86 -16.96
N THR A 660 6.88 43.21 -15.69
CA THR A 660 5.85 43.88 -14.89
C THR A 660 5.68 45.34 -15.29
N HIS A 661 6.74 46.00 -15.77
CA HIS A 661 6.64 47.36 -16.34
C HIS A 661 5.87 47.37 -17.67
N ASP A 662 6.18 46.43 -18.58
CA ASP A 662 5.50 46.27 -19.87
C ASP A 662 4.01 46.00 -19.71
N LEU A 663 3.60 45.44 -18.56
CA LEU A 663 2.20 45.14 -18.23
C LEU A 663 1.40 46.39 -17.80
N ILE A 664 2.06 47.47 -17.35
CA ILE A 664 1.40 48.67 -16.81
C ILE A 664 0.28 49.22 -17.70
N PRO A 665 0.45 49.34 -19.04
CA PRO A 665 -0.61 49.83 -19.92
C PRO A 665 -1.85 48.93 -20.00
N GLU A 666 -1.74 47.66 -19.62
CA GLU A 666 -2.83 46.67 -19.64
C GLU A 666 -3.55 46.54 -18.29
N LEU A 667 -3.07 47.22 -17.24
CA LEU A 667 -3.66 47.16 -15.91
C LEU A 667 -4.87 48.09 -15.80
N ASP A 668 -5.91 47.63 -15.09
CA ASP A 668 -7.07 48.45 -14.77
C ASP A 668 -6.72 49.62 -13.84
N ILE A 669 -5.74 49.39 -12.95
CA ILE A 669 -5.18 50.39 -12.04
C ILE A 669 -3.67 50.45 -12.25
N TYR A 670 -3.15 51.66 -12.44
CA TYR A 670 -1.70 51.89 -12.52
C TYR A 670 -1.01 51.37 -11.25
N MET A 671 -0.20 50.33 -11.39
CA MET A 671 0.59 49.70 -10.33
C MET A 671 2.00 49.45 -10.83
N GLN A 672 2.98 49.64 -9.96
CA GLN A 672 4.38 49.38 -10.27
C GLN A 672 4.94 48.40 -9.25
N THR A 673 5.96 47.64 -9.64
CA THR A 673 6.64 46.72 -8.75
C THR A 673 8.01 47.22 -8.32
N THR A 674 8.39 46.85 -7.10
CA THR A 674 9.70 47.04 -6.50
C THR A 674 10.42 45.69 -6.44
N HIS A 675 11.75 45.69 -6.61
CA HIS A 675 12.52 44.45 -6.71
C HIS A 675 13.72 44.51 -5.77
N LEU A 676 13.89 43.45 -4.98
CA LEU A 676 14.94 43.35 -3.99
C LEU A 676 15.58 41.96 -4.00
N ILE A 677 16.90 41.95 -3.86
CA ILE A 677 17.73 40.77 -3.62
C ILE A 677 18.44 40.96 -2.29
N PHE A 678 18.41 39.95 -1.43
CA PHE A 678 19.25 39.94 -0.23
C PHE A 678 20.35 38.91 -0.39
N VAL A 679 21.58 39.40 -0.43
CA VAL A 679 22.79 38.58 -0.54
C VAL A 679 23.26 38.22 0.85
N TYR A 680 23.28 36.92 1.12
CA TYR A 680 23.78 36.40 2.38
C TYR A 680 24.77 35.28 2.11
N GLU A 681 26.04 35.50 2.41
CA GLU A 681 27.10 34.53 2.13
C GLU A 681 27.09 33.35 3.09
N LYS A 682 26.77 33.58 4.37
CA LYS A 682 26.89 32.53 5.38
C LYS A 682 25.87 31.43 5.12
N LYS A 683 26.34 30.20 5.16
CA LYS A 683 25.49 29.02 5.21
C LYS A 683 24.66 29.04 6.49
N ILE A 684 23.42 28.59 6.37
CA ILE A 684 22.46 28.51 7.46
C ILE A 684 21.97 27.08 7.60
N ASP A 685 21.34 26.79 8.73
CA ASP A 685 20.67 25.53 8.95
C ASP A 685 19.16 25.76 8.86
N ILE A 686 18.45 24.81 8.26
CA ILE A 686 17.00 24.89 8.08
C ILE A 686 16.32 23.63 8.60
N SER A 687 15.11 23.79 9.10
CA SER A 687 14.30 22.69 9.63
C SER A 687 12.87 22.78 9.19
N PHE A 688 12.26 21.62 8.93
CA PHE A 688 10.86 21.56 8.58
C PHE A 688 10.00 21.76 9.84
N ARG A 689 9.14 22.77 9.80
CA ARG A 689 8.15 23.06 10.82
C ARG A 689 6.81 22.46 10.39
N THR A 690 6.31 21.49 11.14
CA THR A 690 5.09 20.74 10.79
C THR A 690 3.82 21.59 10.91
N ASP A 691 3.80 22.57 11.81
CA ASP A 691 2.71 23.53 12.00
C ASP A 691 2.56 24.51 10.83
N GLU A 692 3.69 24.98 10.29
CA GLU A 692 3.73 25.92 9.16
C GLU A 692 3.91 25.23 7.80
N GLN A 693 4.18 23.92 7.81
CA GLN A 693 4.45 23.08 6.63
C GLN A 693 5.55 23.61 5.70
N ARG A 694 6.58 24.20 6.28
CA ARG A 694 7.69 24.82 5.53
C ARG A 694 9.01 24.73 6.26
N PHE A 695 10.08 25.05 5.55
CA PHE A 695 11.40 25.18 6.15
C PHE A 695 11.57 26.55 6.79
N ASP A 696 11.94 26.55 8.06
CA ASP A 696 12.34 27.75 8.79
C ASP A 696 13.80 27.63 9.20
N VAL A 697 14.40 28.80 9.39
CA VAL A 697 15.81 28.94 9.72
C VAL A 697 16.02 28.59 11.18
N GLU A 698 16.98 27.71 11.44
CA GLU A 698 17.27 27.18 12.76
C GLU A 698 18.58 27.74 13.34
N GLY A 699 18.64 27.90 14.66
CA GLY A 699 19.84 28.33 15.39
C GLY A 699 19.90 29.83 15.66
N SER A 700 20.38 30.19 16.86
CA SER A 700 20.47 31.57 17.33
C SER A 700 21.35 32.47 16.45
N TYR A 701 22.39 31.90 15.82
CA TYR A 701 23.28 32.61 14.90
C TYR A 701 22.62 32.94 13.55
N ASN A 702 21.57 32.23 13.15
CA ASN A 702 20.88 32.42 11.88
C ASN A 702 19.65 33.34 12.00
N ILE A 703 19.25 33.70 13.23
CA ILE A 703 18.16 34.66 13.50
C ILE A 703 18.38 36.00 12.76
N ARG A 704 19.64 36.42 12.62
CA ARG A 704 20.00 37.66 11.91
C ARG A 704 19.47 37.64 10.46
N TYR A 705 19.58 36.52 9.76
CA TYR A 705 19.07 36.39 8.39
C TYR A 705 17.53 36.60 8.34
N GLN A 706 16.80 35.96 9.25
CA GLN A 706 15.33 36.11 9.33
C GLN A 706 14.89 37.52 9.73
N MET A 707 15.61 38.17 10.66
CA MET A 707 15.30 39.54 11.08
C MET A 707 15.47 40.54 9.94
N VAL A 708 16.51 40.38 9.12
CA VAL A 708 16.78 41.24 7.96
C VAL A 708 15.65 41.10 6.94
N LYS A 709 15.33 39.86 6.52
CA LYS A 709 14.27 39.58 5.54
C LYS A 709 12.94 40.25 5.86
N LYS A 710 12.50 40.20 7.12
CA LYS A 710 11.22 40.78 7.56
C LYS A 710 11.16 42.31 7.50
N ARG A 711 12.29 43.00 7.30
CA ARG A 711 12.40 44.46 7.50
C ARG A 711 13.01 45.22 6.33
N ILE A 712 13.85 44.59 5.53
CA ILE A 712 14.57 45.25 4.43
C ILE A 712 13.67 45.87 3.36
N ASP A 713 12.48 45.32 3.12
CA ASP A 713 11.53 45.89 2.16
C ASP A 713 11.03 47.30 2.56
N LYS A 714 10.98 47.59 3.87
CA LYS A 714 10.52 48.87 4.42
C LYS A 714 11.65 49.80 4.82
N ALA A 715 12.90 49.41 4.54
CA ALA A 715 14.06 50.18 4.94
C ALA A 715 14.22 51.45 4.09
N HIS A 716 14.72 52.51 4.72
CA HIS A 716 15.08 53.77 4.09
C HIS A 716 16.59 53.90 3.90
N ILE A 717 16.97 54.78 2.98
CA ILE A 717 18.35 55.21 2.81
C ILE A 717 18.75 56.06 4.02
N LYS A 718 19.90 55.74 4.62
CA LYS A 718 20.39 56.37 5.85
C LYS A 718 20.45 57.90 5.69
N GLY A 719 19.75 58.59 6.59
CA GLY A 719 19.71 60.06 6.62
C GLY A 719 18.71 60.69 5.63
N THR A 720 17.82 59.90 5.03
CA THR A 720 16.76 60.38 4.13
C THR A 720 15.44 59.63 4.39
N ASP A 721 14.32 60.21 3.94
CA ASP A 721 13.02 59.54 3.94
C ASP A 721 12.78 58.70 2.65
N GLU A 722 13.82 58.51 1.83
CA GLU A 722 13.71 57.74 0.60
C GLU A 722 13.76 56.24 0.89
N ARG A 723 12.73 55.51 0.48
CA ARG A 723 12.68 54.04 0.60
C ARG A 723 13.76 53.40 -0.28
N LEU A 724 14.41 52.37 0.23
CA LEU A 724 15.49 51.65 -0.46
C LEU A 724 15.05 51.15 -1.84
N VAL A 725 13.91 50.48 -1.87
CA VAL A 725 13.34 49.89 -3.08
C VAL A 725 12.58 50.93 -3.89
N GLN A 726 12.86 51.00 -5.20
CA GLN A 726 12.21 51.95 -6.11
C GLN A 726 11.74 51.25 -7.40
N PRO A 727 10.60 51.67 -7.99
CA PRO A 727 10.15 51.16 -9.27
C PRO A 727 11.21 51.33 -10.35
N GLY A 728 11.32 50.33 -11.23
CA GLY A 728 12.31 50.34 -12.31
C GLY A 728 13.76 50.16 -11.88
N LYS A 729 14.01 49.95 -10.58
CA LYS A 729 15.34 49.63 -10.05
C LYS A 729 15.31 48.30 -9.28
N ILE A 730 16.48 47.69 -9.18
CA ILE A 730 16.74 46.51 -8.34
C ILE A 730 17.63 46.96 -7.18
N ALA A 731 17.20 46.69 -5.94
CA ALA A 731 18.01 46.89 -4.75
C ALA A 731 18.68 45.56 -4.34
N ILE A 732 20.00 45.53 -4.31
CA ILE A 732 20.79 44.36 -3.91
C ILE A 732 21.41 44.67 -2.55
N VAL A 733 20.87 44.07 -1.49
CA VAL A 733 21.27 44.29 -0.10
C VAL A 733 22.35 43.30 0.30
N TYR A 734 23.40 43.77 0.97
CA TYR A 734 24.55 42.97 1.38
C TYR A 734 25.14 43.47 2.71
N PHE A 735 25.98 42.64 3.33
CA PHE A 735 26.73 43.01 4.54
C PHE A 735 28.18 43.38 4.23
N ASN A 736 28.81 42.64 3.33
CA ASN A 736 30.25 42.72 3.10
C ASN A 736 30.58 43.34 1.74
N SER A 737 31.68 44.11 1.66
CA SER A 737 32.09 44.75 0.40
C SER A 737 32.47 43.78 -0.71
N TRP A 738 32.92 42.57 -0.39
CA TRP A 738 33.26 41.57 -1.40
C TRP A 738 32.00 40.99 -2.08
N GLU A 739 30.87 40.89 -1.35
CA GLU A 739 29.56 40.50 -1.92
C GLU A 739 29.15 41.51 -3.00
N ALA A 740 29.32 42.80 -2.70
CA ALA A 740 29.09 43.86 -3.68
C ALA A 740 30.02 43.72 -4.89
N GLN A 741 31.31 43.47 -4.68
CA GLN A 741 32.29 43.33 -5.76
C GLN A 741 31.94 42.20 -6.74
N GLU A 742 31.42 41.09 -6.24
CA GLU A 742 30.91 39.98 -7.05
C GLU A 742 29.72 40.44 -7.92
N TYR A 743 28.73 41.08 -7.30
CA TYR A 743 27.56 41.61 -8.01
C TYR A 743 27.89 42.71 -9.01
N LEU A 744 28.93 43.51 -8.79
CA LEU A 744 29.41 44.47 -9.79
C LEU A 744 29.84 43.77 -11.09
N GLY A 745 30.40 42.56 -11.00
CA GLY A 745 30.72 41.74 -12.17
C GLY A 745 29.46 41.35 -12.95
N TYR A 746 28.42 40.90 -12.24
CA TYR A 746 27.13 40.53 -12.83
C TYR A 746 26.41 41.71 -13.46
N ILE A 747 26.37 42.84 -12.75
CA ILE A 747 25.74 44.09 -13.20
C ILE A 747 26.42 44.56 -14.49
N ARG A 748 27.75 44.62 -14.54
CA ARG A 748 28.48 45.03 -15.75
C ARG A 748 28.20 44.13 -16.95
N ARG A 749 27.99 42.83 -16.72
CA ARG A 749 27.62 41.91 -17.79
C ARG A 749 26.22 42.20 -18.31
N LEU A 750 25.24 42.36 -17.42
CA LEU A 750 23.85 42.67 -17.80
C LEU A 750 23.71 44.08 -18.41
N GLN A 751 24.56 45.04 -18.03
CA GLN A 751 24.66 46.36 -18.69
C GLN A 751 25.14 46.24 -20.15
N LYS A 752 26.15 45.39 -20.42
CA LYS A 752 26.61 45.12 -21.79
C LYS A 752 25.55 44.42 -22.64
N GLU A 753 24.69 43.63 -22.00
CA GLU A 753 23.55 42.96 -22.64
C GLU A 753 22.31 43.89 -22.77
N ASN A 754 22.42 45.16 -22.37
CA ASN A 754 21.34 46.16 -22.35
C ASN A 754 20.12 45.74 -21.49
N VAL A 755 20.34 44.93 -20.46
CA VAL A 755 19.31 44.53 -19.49
C VAL A 755 19.24 45.53 -18.34
N LEU A 756 20.38 46.06 -17.89
CA LEU A 756 20.50 47.06 -16.83
C LEU A 756 21.08 48.39 -17.35
N LEU A 757 20.75 49.50 -16.69
CA LEU A 757 21.25 50.83 -16.99
C LEU A 757 22.62 51.08 -16.35
N ASP A 758 23.36 52.06 -16.88
CA ASP A 758 24.63 52.54 -16.31
C ASP A 758 24.42 53.66 -15.27
N ASP A 759 23.57 53.38 -14.27
CA ASP A 759 23.13 54.33 -13.22
C ASP A 759 23.33 53.77 -11.80
N LEU A 760 24.38 52.97 -11.61
CA LEU A 760 24.65 52.28 -10.36
C LEU A 760 24.84 53.24 -9.17
N GLU A 761 24.09 53.00 -8.09
CA GLU A 761 24.14 53.73 -6.84
C GLU A 761 24.66 52.84 -5.69
N TYR A 762 25.51 53.41 -4.83
CA TYR A 762 25.98 52.80 -3.60
C TYR A 762 25.26 53.43 -2.40
N ILE A 763 24.54 52.63 -1.64
CA ILE A 763 23.59 53.09 -0.62
C ILE A 763 23.97 52.52 0.75
N GLU A 764 23.96 53.37 1.78
CA GLU A 764 23.92 52.92 3.18
C GLU A 764 22.48 52.85 3.65
N ILE A 765 22.11 51.73 4.27
CA ILE A 765 20.75 51.50 4.77
C ILE A 765 20.67 52.00 6.22
N GLU A 766 19.49 52.51 6.61
CA GLU A 766 19.22 52.82 8.01
C GLU A 766 19.42 51.62 8.96
N GLU A 767 19.66 51.90 10.23
CA GLU A 767 19.83 50.83 11.23
C GLU A 767 18.48 50.16 11.50
N LEU A 768 18.39 48.89 11.15
CA LEU A 768 17.23 48.07 11.47
C LEU A 768 17.40 47.54 12.90
N GLN A 769 16.33 47.46 13.69
CA GLN A 769 16.43 47.04 15.09
C GLN A 769 17.12 45.65 15.20
N GLY A 770 18.29 45.59 15.84
CA GLY A 770 19.08 44.36 15.98
C GLY A 770 19.94 43.98 14.77
N VAL A 771 20.06 44.85 13.76
CA VAL A 771 20.94 44.66 12.59
C VAL A 771 21.57 45.99 12.18
N GLU A 772 22.90 46.06 12.29
CA GLU A 772 23.69 47.22 11.85
C GLU A 772 24.57 46.87 10.64
N GLY A 773 24.98 47.92 9.91
CA GLY A 773 26.00 47.84 8.85
C GLY A 773 25.52 47.33 7.49
N LEU A 774 24.21 47.34 7.23
CA LEU A 774 23.66 46.96 5.93
C LEU A 774 23.94 48.02 4.85
N LYS A 775 24.29 47.55 3.66
CA LYS A 775 24.51 48.38 2.48
C LYS A 775 23.75 47.81 1.29
N ALA A 776 23.56 48.62 0.26
CA ALA A 776 22.95 48.17 -0.98
C ALA A 776 23.63 48.72 -2.22
N LEU A 777 23.55 47.95 -3.29
CA LEU A 777 23.70 48.43 -4.66
C LEU A 777 22.30 48.64 -5.21
N ARG A 778 22.07 49.78 -5.86
CA ARG A 778 20.81 50.04 -6.56
C ARG A 778 21.09 50.37 -8.01
N VAL A 779 20.42 49.67 -8.93
CA VAL A 779 20.67 49.78 -10.37
C VAL A 779 19.35 49.78 -11.13
N GLY A 780 19.26 50.62 -12.17
CA GLY A 780 18.12 50.71 -13.06
C GLY A 780 18.03 49.55 -14.03
N VAL A 781 16.79 49.18 -14.37
CA VAL A 781 16.48 48.18 -15.39
C VAL A 781 16.17 48.91 -16.70
N THR A 782 16.57 48.34 -17.83
CA THR A 782 16.21 48.89 -19.15
C THR A 782 14.76 48.52 -19.47
N LEU A 783 13.86 49.47 -19.28
CA LEU A 783 12.40 49.28 -19.38
C LEU A 783 11.81 49.57 -20.78
N GLY A 784 12.63 50.02 -21.72
CA GLY A 784 12.21 50.39 -23.09
C GLY A 784 13.30 51.11 -23.84
#